data_AF-A0A1M5YU21-F1
#
_entry.id   AF-A0A1M5YU21-F1
#
_cell.length_a   1.000
_cell.length_b   1.000
_cell.length_c   1.000
_cell.angle_alpha   90.00
_cell.angle_beta   90.00
_cell.angle_gamma   90.00
#
_symmetry.space_group_name_H-M   'P 1'
#
loop_
_entity.id
_entity.type
_entity.pdbx_description
1 polymer ?
#
loop_
_entity_poly.entity_id
_entity_poly.type
_entity_poly.pdbx_seq_one_letter_code
_entity_poly.pdbx_strand_id
1 'polypeptide(L)'
;MSHKIDNAQQDNVMSNLRQHKAWRTLLLAGTATLALSGCPGDGDDGEDGEQGPPGEVNVNIADATSLQAEFTGAEVTDGTASVTFLLTTANGIAVAGLESYAELDRLGMGIAKLAPLQKRSRPLPGTTVPENDPTQFKGTKSDQWTSYINNLVEPGEVNVGDDFPENWDQFKGTQIQAGIETGCGMDENGDGQPAIACLEAIGNGEYRYTFPMALADYPVVEGIDTTYDENLTHRITMELRRFRGDSALVNAFYDFIPATGEMASADQTREMVVLEEACLRCHSNDYTNDAAHPLILHGGARFALENCTVCHTTYSGDPETGATVDFGSMLHQIHKAEYFMIGFGGNGQDYREVTFPANGNDCSVCHLEGEDAPAQATNWYFHRQEACLSCHEKFAPADWDGTARGLFHADSFTPWVEGNCAGCHADDTNLMASAIYHSAKDMATENARTSYSYELGNGTYDPALGTLTFTLTWAGEMAPEMDPNVKSFWVNAAAFDGTEYDMGGVRADDLGSPFGRHKSRISFDLKTANMADSVVTSVAGEGGITYTVSGIDPLVHDLFNTTGQGFLDGKLFVCASASVVNMDTSTLVPVACDNAETRVIEAVVAGNKASFSVDGSDVTMRQLVALEMGCVNCHAEQADFSSSHVGTRGDETYPPNSACGSCHAGTPNTAVFLTDGSCVSCHNPHGSAHSNKPFERGFDFKVMIHEIHAGTRSERRTTDLEITYPDTPANCYACHEVGQLDLGSTAAKPPTLIGEVEYSPTVAACAACHATTEAANPSAVSHFRANGGVYEGTMGEYAAGGNAETCATCHSAGRSSGYDAAHGLME
;
A
#
# COMPACT_ATOMS: atom_id res chain seq x y z
N MET A 1 21.53 -5.12 -22.65
CA MET A 1 22.70 -4.69 -21.83
C MET A 1 22.28 -3.40 -21.17
N SER A 2 21.76 -3.50 -19.95
CA SER A 2 21.18 -2.39 -19.19
C SER A 2 22.29 -1.71 -18.39
N HIS A 3 22.49 -0.41 -18.60
CA HIS A 3 23.40 0.41 -17.80
C HIS A 3 22.63 0.97 -16.61
N LYS A 4 22.98 0.51 -15.41
CA LYS A 4 22.55 1.09 -14.13
C LYS A 4 23.12 2.51 -14.01
N ILE A 5 22.26 3.44 -13.63
CA ILE A 5 22.62 4.76 -13.14
C ILE A 5 23.07 4.55 -11.68
N ASP A 6 24.36 4.78 -11.41
CA ASP A 6 24.95 4.73 -10.06
C ASP A 6 24.41 5.90 -9.23
N ASN A 7 23.58 5.62 -8.22
CA ASN A 7 23.18 6.59 -7.20
C ASN A 7 23.64 6.07 -5.83
N ALA A 8 24.90 6.35 -5.49
CA ALA A 8 25.68 5.73 -4.41
C ALA A 8 25.22 6.02 -2.96
N GLN A 9 23.99 6.49 -2.75
CA GLN A 9 23.35 6.61 -1.43
C GLN A 9 22.07 5.78 -1.27
N GLN A 10 21.53 5.19 -2.35
CA GLN A 10 20.34 4.32 -2.29
C GLN A 10 20.69 2.82 -2.14
N ASP A 11 21.89 2.40 -2.55
CA ASP A 11 22.29 0.98 -2.55
C ASP A 11 22.65 0.39 -1.15
N ASN A 12 22.76 1.22 -0.11
CA ASN A 12 23.13 0.73 1.22
C ASN A 12 21.97 0.13 2.03
N VAL A 13 20.71 0.36 1.64
CA VAL A 13 19.54 -0.07 2.43
C VAL A 13 19.02 -1.45 2.01
N MET A 14 19.12 -1.80 0.73
CA MET A 14 18.81 -3.16 0.25
C MET A 14 19.81 -4.23 0.74
N SER A 15 21.02 -3.83 1.15
CA SER A 15 22.04 -4.77 1.64
C SER A 15 21.85 -5.21 3.09
N ASN A 16 21.22 -4.38 3.94
CA ASN A 16 21.08 -4.67 5.37
C ASN A 16 19.86 -5.52 5.72
N LEU A 17 18.82 -5.55 4.87
CA LEU A 17 17.71 -6.52 5.00
C LEU A 17 18.02 -7.89 4.36
N ARG A 18 19.03 -7.96 3.48
CA ARG A 18 19.46 -9.20 2.80
C ARG A 18 20.48 -10.04 3.59
N GLN A 19 21.04 -9.54 4.70
CA GLN A 19 22.12 -10.24 5.44
C GLN A 19 21.66 -11.21 6.53
N HIS A 20 20.36 -11.38 6.79
CA HIS A 20 19.88 -12.27 7.87
C HIS A 20 19.35 -13.65 7.45
N LYS A 21 19.33 -14.01 6.15
CA LYS A 21 18.82 -15.31 5.67
C LYS A 21 19.87 -16.32 5.16
N ALA A 22 21.17 -16.02 5.25
CA ALA A 22 22.22 -16.89 4.71
C ALA A 22 23.19 -17.41 5.77
N TRP A 23 22.72 -18.08 6.84
CA TRP A 23 23.59 -18.90 7.71
C TRP A 23 22.82 -19.95 8.52
N ARG A 24 22.30 -21.00 7.87
CA ARG A 24 21.99 -22.27 8.54
C ARG A 24 22.12 -23.47 7.60
N THR A 25 23.34 -23.89 7.23
CA THR A 25 23.66 -25.32 7.03
C THR A 25 25.18 -25.54 7.00
N LEU A 26 25.60 -26.69 7.56
CA LEU A 26 26.94 -27.30 7.58
C LEU A 26 27.96 -26.75 8.60
N LEU A 27 28.12 -27.49 9.71
CA LEU A 27 29.38 -28.18 10.02
C LEU A 27 29.20 -29.18 11.19
N LEU A 28 28.94 -30.44 10.82
CA LEU A 28 29.33 -31.60 11.61
C LEU A 28 30.76 -32.00 11.20
N ALA A 29 31.51 -32.52 12.18
CA ALA A 29 32.85 -33.12 12.13
C ALA A 29 34.04 -32.20 12.44
N GLY A 30 34.68 -32.46 13.59
CA GLY A 30 36.01 -31.92 13.89
C GLY A 30 36.39 -31.91 15.37
N THR A 31 36.26 -33.03 16.09
CA THR A 31 36.82 -33.17 17.44
C THR A 31 38.35 -33.19 17.39
N ALA A 32 38.98 -32.10 17.81
CA ALA A 32 40.43 -32.02 18.03
C ALA A 32 40.74 -32.31 19.50
N THR A 33 41.52 -33.38 19.71
CA THR A 33 42.03 -33.89 20.97
C THR A 33 43.10 -32.95 21.54
N LEU A 34 42.86 -32.39 22.74
CA LEU A 34 43.88 -31.73 23.54
C LEU A 34 44.24 -32.63 24.73
N ALA A 35 45.39 -33.27 24.62
CA ALA A 35 46.01 -34.05 25.67
C ALA A 35 46.57 -33.13 26.76
N LEU A 36 46.00 -33.19 27.96
CA LEU A 36 46.60 -32.67 29.19
C LEU A 36 47.11 -33.85 30.03
N SER A 37 48.42 -33.85 30.21
CA SER A 37 49.21 -34.77 31.05
C SER A 37 48.79 -34.69 32.52
N GLY A 38 48.63 -35.85 33.16
CA GLY A 38 48.14 -35.98 34.53
C GLY A 38 49.15 -35.73 35.67
N CYS A 39 48.60 -35.82 36.89
CA CYS A 39 49.28 -36.18 38.13
C CYS A 39 48.39 -37.20 38.88
N PRO A 40 48.97 -38.16 39.64
CA PRO A 40 48.24 -39.33 40.13
C PRO A 40 47.78 -39.21 41.59
N GLY A 41 46.67 -39.90 41.89
CA GLY A 41 46.19 -40.25 43.23
C GLY A 41 45.07 -39.34 43.74
N ASP A 42 44.06 -39.80 44.45
CA ASP A 42 43.69 -41.11 44.98
C ASP A 42 42.27 -40.94 45.58
N GLY A 43 41.30 -41.74 45.15
CA GLY A 43 39.93 -41.63 45.66
C GLY A 43 38.99 -42.53 44.86
N ASP A 44 38.54 -43.59 45.51
CA ASP A 44 37.58 -44.56 45.00
C ASP A 44 36.18 -43.99 45.29
N ASP A 45 35.67 -43.21 44.33
CA ASP A 45 34.36 -42.57 44.39
C ASP A 45 33.47 -43.37 43.42
N GLY A 46 32.42 -43.99 43.96
CA GLY A 46 31.59 -44.97 43.25
C GLY A 46 31.02 -44.47 41.91
N GLU A 47 30.67 -45.42 41.03
CA GLU A 47 30.15 -45.16 39.68
C GLU A 47 29.15 -43.98 39.69
N ASP A 48 29.48 -42.93 38.93
CA ASP A 48 28.55 -41.85 38.62
C ASP A 48 27.29 -42.50 38.03
N GLY A 49 26.14 -42.30 38.69
CA GLY A 49 24.86 -42.73 38.13
C GLY A 49 24.68 -42.14 36.74
N GLU A 50 24.07 -42.89 35.83
CA GLU A 50 23.85 -42.45 34.45
C GLU A 50 23.32 -41.01 34.43
N GLN A 51 24.02 -40.16 33.68
CA GLN A 51 23.61 -38.78 33.45
C GLN A 51 22.20 -38.83 32.86
N GLY A 52 21.20 -38.36 33.62
CA GLY A 52 19.82 -38.33 33.16
C GLY A 52 19.73 -37.60 31.82
N PRO A 53 18.75 -37.94 30.95
CA PRO A 53 18.58 -37.23 29.69
C PRO A 53 18.48 -35.71 29.97
N PRO A 54 19.02 -34.86 29.07
CA PRO A 54 18.88 -33.42 29.20
C PRO A 54 17.41 -33.09 29.43
N GLY A 55 17.11 -32.31 30.48
CA GLY A 55 15.73 -31.89 30.75
C GLY A 55 15.17 -31.11 29.56
N GLU A 56 13.87 -31.27 29.29
CA GLU A 56 13.19 -30.49 28.26
C GLU A 56 13.32 -28.99 28.58
N VAL A 57 13.79 -28.21 27.60
CA VAL A 57 13.88 -26.75 27.71
C VAL A 57 12.66 -26.17 27.02
N ASN A 58 11.60 -25.99 27.78
CA ASN A 58 10.35 -25.39 27.33
C ASN A 58 9.86 -24.30 28.29
N VAL A 59 8.93 -23.47 27.80
CA VAL A 59 8.13 -22.55 28.60
C VAL A 59 6.69 -23.01 28.59
N ASN A 60 5.97 -22.86 29.70
CA ASN A 60 4.55 -23.14 29.73
C ASN A 60 3.79 -22.10 28.87
N ILE A 61 2.77 -22.53 28.14
CA ILE A 61 1.94 -21.64 27.30
C ILE A 61 1.32 -20.47 28.08
N ALA A 62 1.02 -20.65 29.36
CA ALA A 62 0.52 -19.58 30.23
C ALA A 62 1.55 -18.45 30.44
N ASP A 63 2.84 -18.80 30.42
CA ASP A 63 3.95 -17.86 30.67
C ASP A 63 4.58 -17.32 29.37
N ALA A 64 4.20 -17.87 28.20
CA ALA A 64 4.71 -17.42 26.92
C ALA A 64 4.26 -15.97 26.62
N THR A 65 5.16 -15.11 26.12
CA THR A 65 4.81 -13.73 25.72
C THR A 65 4.58 -13.57 24.22
N SER A 66 4.82 -14.63 23.46
CA SER A 66 4.70 -14.69 22.00
C SER A 66 4.52 -16.15 21.60
N LEU A 67 3.85 -16.39 20.47
CA LEU A 67 3.65 -17.73 19.93
C LEU A 67 3.97 -17.74 18.43
N GLN A 68 4.58 -18.81 17.97
CA GLN A 68 4.80 -19.16 16.57
C GLN A 68 4.56 -20.66 16.42
N ALA A 69 3.88 -21.07 15.35
CA ALA A 69 3.70 -22.48 15.01
C ALA A 69 4.36 -22.79 13.67
N GLU A 70 5.14 -23.86 13.61
CA GLU A 70 5.72 -24.39 12.39
C GLU A 70 5.20 -25.82 12.20
N PHE A 71 4.47 -26.05 11.11
CA PHE A 71 4.03 -27.40 10.75
C PHE A 71 5.22 -28.24 10.27
N THR A 72 5.39 -29.43 10.84
CA THR A 72 6.52 -30.33 10.56
C THR A 72 6.13 -31.50 9.66
N GLY A 73 4.84 -31.78 9.51
CA GLY A 73 4.34 -32.80 8.59
C GLY A 73 2.82 -32.97 8.67
N ALA A 74 2.23 -33.51 7.61
CA ALA A 74 0.81 -33.83 7.53
C ALA A 74 0.61 -35.16 6.82
N GLU A 75 -0.45 -35.87 7.17
CA GLU A 75 -0.82 -37.14 6.53
C GLU A 75 -2.34 -37.34 6.54
N VAL A 76 -2.82 -38.16 5.62
CA VAL A 76 -4.22 -38.63 5.60
C VAL A 76 -4.20 -40.14 5.72
N THR A 77 -4.63 -40.65 6.88
CA THR A 77 -4.67 -42.10 7.17
C THR A 77 -6.12 -42.54 7.35
N ASP A 78 -6.54 -43.57 6.63
CA ASP A 78 -7.92 -44.08 6.65
C ASP A 78 -8.98 -42.98 6.37
N GLY A 79 -8.60 -41.97 5.58
CA GLY A 79 -9.44 -40.81 5.25
C GLY A 79 -9.45 -39.70 6.30
N THR A 80 -8.80 -39.87 7.46
CA THR A 80 -8.66 -38.85 8.50
C THR A 80 -7.34 -38.11 8.34
N ALA A 81 -7.41 -36.78 8.27
CA ALA A 81 -6.22 -35.94 8.22
C ALA A 81 -5.63 -35.73 9.62
N SER A 82 -4.31 -35.69 9.70
CA SER A 82 -3.58 -35.23 10.89
C SER A 82 -2.39 -34.37 10.49
N VAL A 83 -1.97 -33.50 11.40
CA VAL A 83 -0.84 -32.59 11.20
C VAL A 83 -0.01 -32.49 12.48
N THR A 84 1.31 -32.48 12.32
CA THR A 84 2.26 -32.27 13.41
C THR A 84 2.82 -30.85 13.31
N PHE A 85 2.96 -30.18 14.45
CA PHE A 85 3.55 -28.84 14.51
C PHE A 85 4.37 -28.64 15.77
N LEU A 86 5.38 -27.78 15.64
CA LEU A 86 6.18 -27.26 16.73
C LEU A 86 5.64 -25.89 17.14
N LEU A 87 5.32 -25.71 18.41
CA LEU A 87 4.94 -24.43 19.00
C LEU A 87 6.14 -23.82 19.73
N THR A 88 6.50 -22.58 19.38
CA THR A 88 7.62 -21.86 19.96
C THR A 88 7.25 -20.43 20.33
N THR A 89 8.09 -19.80 21.16
CA THR A 89 8.12 -18.34 21.31
C THR A 89 8.88 -17.70 20.14
N ALA A 90 8.80 -16.38 19.98
CA ALA A 90 9.58 -15.64 18.98
C ALA A 90 11.10 -15.85 19.09
N ASN A 91 11.60 -16.28 20.26
CA ASN A 91 13.00 -16.61 20.49
C ASN A 91 13.34 -18.09 20.18
N GLY A 92 12.40 -18.87 19.67
CA GLY A 92 12.57 -20.28 19.34
C GLY A 92 12.55 -21.24 20.54
N ILE A 93 12.13 -20.78 21.72
CA ILE A 93 11.95 -21.65 22.89
C ILE A 93 10.64 -22.43 22.72
N ALA A 94 10.68 -23.76 22.88
CA ALA A 94 9.51 -24.62 22.81
C ALA A 94 8.43 -24.22 23.83
N VAL A 95 7.17 -24.28 23.43
CA VAL A 95 6.01 -23.94 24.27
C VAL A 95 5.22 -25.19 24.57
N ALA A 96 5.09 -25.54 25.85
CA ALA A 96 4.38 -26.73 26.32
C ALA A 96 3.05 -26.39 27.04
N GLY A 97 2.17 -27.37 27.19
CA GLY A 97 0.89 -27.24 27.92
C GLY A 97 -0.31 -26.75 27.12
N LEU A 98 -0.20 -26.59 25.80
CA LEU A 98 -1.35 -26.20 24.94
C LEU A 98 -2.51 -27.19 25.04
N GLU A 99 -2.21 -28.49 25.09
CA GLU A 99 -3.19 -29.59 25.09
C GLU A 99 -4.16 -29.56 26.27
N SER A 100 -3.80 -28.90 27.36
CA SER A 100 -4.60 -28.81 28.58
C SER A 100 -4.91 -27.35 28.98
N TYR A 101 -4.69 -26.39 28.08
CA TYR A 101 -4.80 -24.97 28.40
C TYR A 101 -6.27 -24.53 28.56
N ALA A 102 -6.69 -24.28 29.80
CA ALA A 102 -8.08 -24.02 30.14
C ALA A 102 -8.65 -22.69 29.63
N GLU A 103 -7.80 -21.68 29.37
CA GLU A 103 -8.24 -20.36 28.93
C GLU A 103 -8.32 -20.22 27.40
N LEU A 104 -8.02 -21.30 26.66
CA LEU A 104 -7.95 -21.33 25.20
C LEU A 104 -9.19 -20.71 24.55
N ASP A 105 -9.02 -19.56 23.90
CA ASP A 105 -10.11 -18.86 23.22
C ASP A 105 -10.34 -19.40 21.81
N ARG A 106 -9.27 -19.70 21.05
CA ARG A 106 -9.37 -20.27 19.70
C ARG A 106 -8.29 -21.29 19.43
N LEU A 107 -8.71 -22.43 18.89
CA LEU A 107 -7.90 -23.36 18.12
C LEU A 107 -8.78 -23.86 16.97
N GLY A 108 -8.55 -23.34 15.77
CA GLY A 108 -9.29 -23.71 14.57
C GLY A 108 -8.36 -24.33 13.53
N MET A 109 -8.80 -25.41 12.90
CA MET A 109 -8.03 -26.12 11.86
C MET A 109 -8.83 -26.24 10.57
N GLY A 110 -8.31 -25.68 9.48
CA GLY A 110 -8.91 -25.79 8.15
C GLY A 110 -8.23 -26.87 7.32
N ILE A 111 -8.97 -27.52 6.42
CA ILE A 111 -8.40 -28.44 5.42
C ILE A 111 -9.10 -28.27 4.07
N ALA A 112 -8.30 -28.09 3.02
CA ALA A 112 -8.77 -27.88 1.65
C ALA A 112 -7.90 -28.64 0.64
N LYS A 113 -8.46 -28.93 -0.53
CA LYS A 113 -7.73 -29.41 -1.72
C LYS A 113 -7.61 -28.31 -2.77
N LEU A 114 -6.49 -28.26 -3.48
CA LEU A 114 -6.30 -27.45 -4.67
C LEU A 114 -6.83 -28.24 -5.87
N ALA A 115 -7.94 -27.78 -6.44
CA ALA A 115 -8.68 -28.53 -7.44
C ALA A 115 -9.15 -27.61 -8.58
N PRO A 116 -9.59 -28.18 -9.73
CA PRO A 116 -10.16 -27.38 -10.80
C PRO A 116 -11.27 -26.42 -10.31
N LEU A 117 -11.29 -25.20 -10.88
CA LEU A 117 -12.22 -24.12 -10.51
C LEU A 117 -13.67 -24.60 -10.37
N GLN A 118 -14.19 -24.55 -9.14
CA GLN A 118 -15.61 -24.67 -8.83
C GLN A 118 -16.24 -23.28 -8.73
N LYS A 119 -17.44 -23.09 -9.27
CA LYS A 119 -18.07 -21.75 -9.36
C LYS A 119 -19.32 -21.68 -8.51
N ARG A 120 -19.57 -20.51 -7.91
CA ARG A 120 -20.86 -20.20 -7.31
C ARG A 120 -21.96 -20.23 -8.37
N SER A 121 -23.10 -20.82 -8.03
CA SER A 121 -24.34 -20.61 -8.78
C SER A 121 -24.93 -19.26 -8.37
N ARG A 122 -25.08 -18.33 -9.30
CA ARG A 122 -25.62 -16.97 -9.05
C ARG A 122 -26.62 -16.49 -10.12
N PRO A 123 -27.68 -17.25 -10.44
CA PRO A 123 -28.73 -16.73 -11.33
C PRO A 123 -29.42 -15.52 -10.69
N LEU A 124 -29.68 -14.47 -11.47
CA LEU A 124 -30.58 -13.40 -11.03
C LEU A 124 -32.01 -13.96 -10.87
N PRO A 125 -32.84 -13.39 -9.97
CA PRO A 125 -34.22 -13.86 -9.78
C PRO A 125 -35.00 -13.95 -11.11
N GLY A 126 -35.56 -15.13 -11.39
CA GLY A 126 -36.33 -15.38 -12.63
C GLY A 126 -35.50 -15.77 -13.86
N THR A 127 -34.17 -15.93 -13.73
CA THR A 127 -33.30 -16.38 -14.82
C THR A 127 -32.97 -17.87 -14.69
N THR A 128 -33.01 -18.60 -15.80
CA THR A 128 -32.51 -19.97 -15.88
C THR A 128 -31.10 -19.94 -16.45
N VAL A 129 -30.10 -20.27 -15.63
CA VAL A 129 -28.72 -20.43 -16.11
C VAL A 129 -28.61 -21.77 -16.82
N PRO A 130 -28.15 -21.82 -18.09
CA PRO A 130 -27.91 -23.08 -18.78
C PRO A 130 -26.93 -23.94 -17.98
N GLU A 131 -27.21 -25.24 -17.89
CA GLU A 131 -26.34 -26.20 -17.21
C GLU A 131 -24.94 -26.14 -17.83
N ASN A 132 -23.92 -25.85 -17.02
CA ASN A 132 -22.55 -25.76 -17.48
C ASN A 132 -22.07 -27.18 -17.82
N ASP A 133 -21.56 -27.39 -19.03
CA ASP A 133 -20.76 -28.56 -19.35
C ASP A 133 -19.32 -28.32 -18.85
N PRO A 134 -18.86 -28.99 -17.78
CA PRO A 134 -17.50 -28.81 -17.24
C PRO A 134 -16.40 -29.21 -18.23
N THR A 135 -16.72 -29.85 -19.37
CA THR A 135 -15.76 -30.19 -20.43
C THR A 135 -15.53 -29.06 -21.45
N GLN A 136 -16.21 -27.91 -21.32
CA GLN A 136 -16.19 -26.81 -22.29
C GLN A 136 -15.49 -25.52 -21.80
N PHE A 137 -14.45 -25.62 -20.96
CA PHE A 137 -13.67 -24.43 -20.60
C PHE A 137 -12.69 -24.06 -21.72
N LYS A 138 -12.70 -22.79 -22.12
CA LYS A 138 -11.74 -22.22 -23.07
C LYS A 138 -10.59 -21.53 -22.33
N GLY A 139 -9.37 -21.82 -22.75
CA GLY A 139 -8.13 -21.25 -22.22
C GLY A 139 -7.75 -21.77 -20.84
N THR A 140 -6.59 -21.32 -20.36
CA THR A 140 -6.05 -21.69 -19.05
C THR A 140 -6.91 -21.14 -17.91
N LYS A 141 -7.09 -21.96 -16.88
CA LYS A 141 -7.71 -21.59 -15.60
C LYS A 141 -6.80 -22.07 -14.49
N SER A 142 -6.64 -21.24 -13.46
CA SER A 142 -5.94 -21.64 -12.25
C SER A 142 -6.84 -22.51 -11.37
N ASP A 143 -6.25 -23.52 -10.76
CA ASP A 143 -6.88 -24.30 -9.70
C ASP A 143 -7.23 -23.40 -8.51
N GLN A 144 -8.25 -23.79 -7.75
CA GLN A 144 -8.78 -23.06 -6.62
C GLN A 144 -8.90 -23.96 -5.40
N TRP A 145 -8.77 -23.36 -4.22
CA TRP A 145 -9.01 -24.05 -2.96
C TRP A 145 -10.47 -24.44 -2.83
N THR A 146 -10.71 -25.72 -2.55
CA THR A 146 -11.99 -26.28 -2.15
C THR A 146 -11.84 -26.82 -0.74
N SER A 147 -12.50 -26.19 0.23
CA SER A 147 -12.54 -26.69 1.60
C SER A 147 -13.31 -28.02 1.65
N TYR A 148 -12.89 -28.95 2.50
CA TYR A 148 -13.70 -30.13 2.83
C TYR A 148 -14.85 -29.78 3.77
N ILE A 149 -14.70 -28.69 4.53
CA ILE A 149 -15.65 -28.25 5.55
C ILE A 149 -16.48 -27.12 4.98
N ASN A 150 -17.77 -27.37 4.70
CA ASN A 150 -18.68 -26.39 4.13
C ASN A 150 -20.03 -26.46 4.82
N ASN A 151 -20.70 -25.31 4.89
CA ASN A 151 -22.05 -25.19 5.41
C ASN A 151 -22.96 -24.56 4.35
N LEU A 152 -24.19 -25.06 4.28
CA LEU A 152 -25.27 -24.38 3.58
C LEU A 152 -25.94 -23.45 4.59
N VAL A 153 -25.86 -22.14 4.35
CA VAL A 153 -26.29 -21.10 5.30
C VAL A 153 -27.53 -20.43 4.75
N GLU A 154 -28.60 -20.49 5.54
CA GLU A 154 -29.86 -19.78 5.26
C GLU A 154 -29.77 -18.33 5.74
N PRO A 155 -30.46 -17.40 5.08
CA PRO A 155 -30.46 -16.02 5.54
C PRO A 155 -31.08 -15.87 6.94
N GLY A 156 -30.36 -15.19 7.84
CA GLY A 156 -30.74 -14.92 9.22
C GLY A 156 -31.44 -13.58 9.45
N GLU A 157 -31.53 -13.23 10.74
CA GLU A 157 -31.99 -11.92 11.19
C GLU A 157 -30.87 -10.88 11.11
N VAL A 158 -31.24 -9.65 10.75
CA VAL A 158 -30.32 -8.51 10.64
C VAL A 158 -30.62 -7.46 11.70
N ASN A 159 -29.62 -6.66 12.04
CA ASN A 159 -29.79 -5.59 13.02
C ASN A 159 -30.55 -4.42 12.41
N VAL A 160 -31.84 -4.33 12.73
CA VAL A 160 -32.76 -3.27 12.24
C VAL A 160 -32.39 -1.83 12.65
N GLY A 161 -31.37 -1.67 13.50
CA GLY A 161 -30.86 -0.37 13.92
C GLY A 161 -29.78 0.22 13.01
N ASP A 162 -29.23 -0.58 12.10
CA ASP A 162 -28.22 -0.14 11.14
C ASP A 162 -28.90 0.53 9.93
N ASP A 163 -28.21 1.49 9.32
CA ASP A 163 -28.63 2.06 8.04
C ASP A 163 -28.08 1.20 6.91
N PHE A 164 -28.97 0.60 6.12
CA PHE A 164 -28.59 -0.31 5.03
C PHE A 164 -28.82 0.35 3.67
N PRO A 165 -27.95 0.06 2.67
CA PRO A 165 -28.16 0.46 1.28
C PRO A 165 -29.57 0.17 0.75
N GLU A 166 -30.07 0.98 -0.18
CA GLU A 166 -31.27 0.61 -0.93
C GLU A 166 -31.04 -0.71 -1.68
N ASN A 167 -32.02 -1.61 -1.66
CA ASN A 167 -31.99 -2.93 -2.32
C ASN A 167 -30.86 -3.87 -1.85
N TRP A 168 -30.34 -3.68 -0.63
CA TRP A 168 -29.27 -4.51 -0.07
C TRP A 168 -29.60 -6.02 -0.01
N ASP A 169 -30.89 -6.37 0.12
CA ASP A 169 -31.38 -7.75 0.24
C ASP A 169 -31.94 -8.30 -1.09
N GLN A 170 -31.71 -7.61 -2.21
CA GLN A 170 -32.27 -7.98 -3.51
C GLN A 170 -31.88 -9.41 -3.94
N PHE A 171 -30.68 -9.87 -3.56
CA PHE A 171 -30.17 -11.21 -3.88
C PHE A 171 -30.10 -12.14 -2.67
N LYS A 172 -30.86 -11.82 -1.61
CA LYS A 172 -30.99 -12.64 -0.42
C LYS A 172 -31.41 -14.07 -0.77
N GLY A 173 -30.70 -15.04 -0.21
CA GLY A 173 -30.98 -16.45 -0.44
C GLY A 173 -29.91 -17.35 0.15
N THR A 174 -30.20 -18.64 0.21
CA THR A 174 -29.27 -19.64 0.74
C THR A 174 -27.92 -19.58 0.01
N GLN A 175 -26.81 -19.54 0.75
CA GLN A 175 -25.46 -19.53 0.20
C GLN A 175 -24.61 -20.63 0.83
N ILE A 176 -23.57 -21.03 0.10
CA ILE A 176 -22.54 -21.92 0.64
C ILE A 176 -21.48 -21.06 1.34
N GLN A 177 -20.98 -21.52 2.47
CA GLN A 177 -19.83 -20.92 3.15
C GLN A 177 -18.84 -22.02 3.55
N ALA A 178 -17.61 -21.92 3.05
CA ALA A 178 -16.52 -22.74 3.54
C ALA A 178 -16.17 -22.37 4.99
N GLY A 179 -15.83 -23.37 5.79
CA GLY A 179 -15.48 -23.23 7.19
C GLY A 179 -14.19 -23.96 7.55
N ILE A 180 -13.92 -23.99 8.85
CA ILE A 180 -12.83 -24.73 9.48
C ILE A 180 -13.39 -25.49 10.70
N GLU A 181 -12.65 -26.48 11.19
CA GLU A 181 -12.97 -27.17 12.42
C GLU A 181 -12.61 -26.29 13.62
N THR A 182 -13.61 -25.88 14.40
CA THR A 182 -13.43 -25.10 15.64
C THR A 182 -14.05 -25.77 16.86
N GLY A 183 -14.66 -26.94 16.68
CA GLY A 183 -15.51 -27.61 17.66
C GLY A 183 -14.80 -28.68 18.49
N CYS A 184 -13.47 -28.76 18.42
CA CYS A 184 -12.74 -29.73 19.21
C CYS A 184 -12.87 -29.39 20.71
N GLY A 185 -13.74 -30.13 21.40
CA GLY A 185 -14.02 -29.93 22.82
C GLY A 185 -12.89 -30.42 23.73
N MET A 186 -13.05 -30.16 25.03
CA MET A 186 -12.23 -30.77 26.06
C MET A 186 -12.79 -32.17 26.39
N ASP A 187 -11.92 -33.17 26.46
CA ASP A 187 -12.19 -34.53 26.95
C ASP A 187 -11.26 -34.86 28.14
N GLU A 188 -11.48 -35.99 28.81
CA GLU A 188 -10.54 -36.54 29.79
C GLU A 188 -9.44 -37.33 29.07
N ASN A 189 -8.17 -36.96 29.28
CA ASN A 189 -7.04 -37.76 28.78
C ASN A 189 -6.94 -39.10 29.54
N GLY A 190 -5.97 -39.95 29.17
CA GLY A 190 -5.76 -41.27 29.79
C GLY A 190 -5.44 -41.26 31.30
N ASP A 191 -5.18 -40.09 31.91
CA ASP A 191 -4.93 -39.91 33.34
C ASP A 191 -6.06 -39.15 34.09
N GLY A 192 -7.15 -38.79 33.39
CA GLY A 192 -8.33 -38.14 33.96
C GLY A 192 -8.24 -36.62 34.09
N GLN A 193 -7.29 -35.97 33.42
CA GLN A 193 -7.19 -34.51 33.32
C GLN A 193 -7.88 -33.98 32.04
N PRO A 194 -8.40 -32.73 32.06
CA PRO A 194 -8.95 -32.09 30.87
C PRO A 194 -7.88 -31.91 29.79
N ALA A 195 -8.17 -32.38 28.57
CA ALA A 195 -7.32 -32.21 27.40
C ALA A 195 -8.17 -31.94 26.16
N ILE A 196 -7.62 -31.21 25.19
CA ILE A 196 -8.27 -30.94 23.91
C ILE A 196 -8.33 -32.26 23.13
N ALA A 197 -9.53 -32.75 22.81
CA ALA A 197 -9.74 -34.12 22.32
C ALA A 197 -8.97 -34.49 21.04
N CYS A 198 -8.69 -33.49 20.20
CA CYS A 198 -8.07 -33.64 18.88
C CYS A 198 -6.56 -33.34 18.91
N LEU A 199 -6.00 -32.99 20.07
CA LEU A 199 -4.63 -32.53 20.21
C LEU A 199 -3.84 -33.45 21.14
N GLU A 200 -2.78 -34.05 20.62
CA GLU A 200 -1.84 -34.87 21.36
C GLU A 200 -0.53 -34.11 21.53
N ALA A 201 -0.03 -33.99 22.76
CA ALA A 201 1.33 -33.51 23.02
C ALA A 201 2.33 -34.65 22.76
N ILE A 202 3.25 -34.45 21.81
CA ILE A 202 4.29 -35.43 21.46
C ILE A 202 5.55 -35.24 22.33
N GLY A 203 5.78 -34.02 22.81
CA GLY A 203 6.86 -33.69 23.75
C GLY A 203 7.62 -32.42 23.34
N ASN A 204 8.21 -31.72 24.31
CA ASN A 204 9.01 -30.51 24.11
C ASN A 204 8.43 -29.49 23.09
N GLY A 205 7.14 -29.17 23.23
CA GLY A 205 6.42 -28.21 22.39
C GLY A 205 5.97 -28.70 21.01
N GLU A 206 6.19 -29.98 20.70
CA GLU A 206 5.63 -30.62 19.51
C GLU A 206 4.26 -31.23 19.80
N TYR A 207 3.34 -31.03 18.86
CA TYR A 207 1.93 -31.40 18.96
C TYR A 207 1.45 -32.08 17.69
N ARG A 208 0.52 -33.03 17.83
CA ARG A 208 -0.24 -33.60 16.71
C ARG A 208 -1.70 -33.26 16.85
N TYR A 209 -2.24 -32.60 15.84
CA TYR A 209 -3.68 -32.40 15.69
C TYR A 209 -4.25 -33.44 14.74
N THR A 210 -5.32 -34.13 15.15
CA THR A 210 -6.05 -35.09 14.31
C THR A 210 -7.47 -34.60 14.10
N PHE A 211 -7.90 -34.44 12.85
CA PHE A 211 -9.26 -33.99 12.56
C PHE A 211 -10.29 -34.98 13.12
N PRO A 212 -11.40 -34.51 13.71
CA PRO A 212 -12.36 -35.38 14.41
C PRO A 212 -13.18 -36.28 13.47
N MET A 213 -13.17 -35.99 12.17
CA MET A 213 -13.92 -36.73 11.15
C MET A 213 -13.00 -37.10 9.99
N ALA A 214 -13.30 -38.22 9.31
CA ALA A 214 -12.71 -38.50 8.01
C ALA A 214 -13.22 -37.47 6.99
N LEU A 215 -12.40 -37.15 5.97
CA LEU A 215 -12.71 -36.14 4.97
C LEU A 215 -14.00 -36.44 4.19
N ALA A 216 -14.33 -37.72 4.00
CA ALA A 216 -15.54 -38.18 3.33
C ALA A 216 -16.81 -38.08 4.20
N ASP A 217 -16.66 -37.90 5.52
CA ASP A 217 -17.77 -37.85 6.47
C ASP A 217 -18.26 -36.42 6.73
N TYR A 218 -17.52 -35.40 6.29
CA TYR A 218 -18.01 -34.01 6.33
C TYR A 218 -19.26 -33.83 5.45
N PRO A 219 -20.21 -32.95 5.84
CA PRO A 219 -21.45 -32.75 5.09
C PRO A 219 -21.19 -32.38 3.61
N VAL A 220 -21.74 -33.18 2.70
CA VAL A 220 -21.70 -32.89 1.26
C VAL A 220 -22.74 -31.83 0.93
N VAL A 221 -22.31 -30.75 0.27
CA VAL A 221 -23.18 -29.68 -0.21
C VAL A 221 -23.39 -29.82 -1.72
N GLU A 222 -24.66 -29.81 -2.16
CA GLU A 222 -24.98 -29.91 -3.59
C GLU A 222 -24.33 -28.76 -4.38
N GLY A 223 -23.70 -29.11 -5.51
CA GLY A 223 -23.01 -28.14 -6.38
C GLY A 223 -21.52 -27.96 -6.10
N ILE A 224 -20.95 -28.64 -5.10
CA ILE A 224 -19.50 -28.67 -4.82
C ILE A 224 -18.99 -30.11 -4.74
N ASP A 225 -17.88 -30.38 -5.42
CA ASP A 225 -17.14 -31.63 -5.32
C ASP A 225 -16.08 -31.56 -4.21
N THR A 226 -16.40 -32.13 -3.06
CA THR A 226 -15.50 -32.33 -1.91
C THR A 226 -14.85 -33.72 -1.88
N THR A 227 -14.91 -34.49 -2.97
CA THR A 227 -14.32 -35.84 -3.02
C THR A 227 -12.81 -35.78 -2.78
N TYR A 228 -12.31 -36.64 -1.90
CA TYR A 228 -10.86 -36.73 -1.63
C TYR A 228 -10.11 -37.31 -2.83
N ASP A 229 -8.99 -36.67 -3.20
CA ASP A 229 -8.05 -37.15 -4.21
C ASP A 229 -6.63 -36.96 -3.68
N GLU A 230 -5.99 -38.07 -3.32
CA GLU A 230 -4.65 -38.09 -2.71
C GLU A 230 -3.55 -37.48 -3.59
N ASN A 231 -3.79 -37.31 -4.90
CA ASN A 231 -2.79 -36.78 -5.85
C ASN A 231 -2.83 -35.25 -5.96
N LEU A 232 -3.84 -34.60 -5.41
CA LEU A 232 -3.95 -33.14 -5.40
C LEU A 232 -3.19 -32.55 -4.20
N THR A 233 -2.67 -31.34 -4.37
CA THR A 233 -2.15 -30.55 -3.25
C THR A 233 -3.27 -30.27 -2.25
N HIS A 234 -2.99 -30.49 -0.98
CA HIS A 234 -3.86 -30.17 0.15
C HIS A 234 -3.23 -29.07 0.99
N ARG A 235 -4.06 -28.23 1.59
CA ARG A 235 -3.67 -27.19 2.55
C ARG A 235 -4.33 -27.46 3.89
N ILE A 236 -3.54 -27.53 4.96
CA ILE A 236 -4.03 -27.41 6.33
C ILE A 236 -3.71 -26.01 6.84
N THR A 237 -4.63 -25.38 7.56
CA THR A 237 -4.44 -24.06 8.19
C THR A 237 -4.75 -24.13 9.67
N MET A 238 -4.12 -23.26 10.46
CA MET A 238 -4.34 -23.11 11.90
C MET A 238 -4.67 -21.66 12.24
N GLU A 239 -5.70 -21.43 13.05
CA GLU A 239 -5.84 -20.23 13.87
C GLU A 239 -5.68 -20.62 15.34
N LEU A 240 -4.80 -19.93 16.07
CA LEU A 240 -4.61 -20.16 17.50
C LEU A 240 -4.52 -18.81 18.24
N ARG A 241 -5.33 -18.69 19.31
CA ARG A 241 -5.30 -17.58 20.25
C ARG A 241 -5.55 -18.10 21.66
N ARG A 242 -4.63 -17.82 22.58
CA ARG A 242 -4.72 -18.36 23.95
C ARG A 242 -5.90 -17.80 24.71
N PHE A 243 -6.14 -16.49 24.70
CA PHE A 243 -7.31 -15.89 25.34
C PHE A 243 -7.78 -14.66 24.57
N ARG A 244 -9.01 -14.21 24.80
CA ARG A 244 -9.55 -13.03 24.11
C ARG A 244 -8.74 -11.78 24.46
N GLY A 245 -8.27 -11.08 23.42
CA GLY A 245 -7.42 -9.88 23.58
C GLY A 245 -5.93 -10.19 23.71
N ASP A 246 -5.52 -11.46 23.62
CA ASP A 246 -4.12 -11.85 23.52
C ASP A 246 -3.51 -11.39 22.19
N SER A 247 -2.30 -10.84 22.24
CA SER A 247 -1.53 -10.44 21.05
C SER A 247 -0.59 -11.54 20.55
N ALA A 248 -0.41 -12.62 21.32
CA ALA A 248 0.31 -13.81 20.87
C ALA A 248 -0.56 -14.67 19.94
N LEU A 249 -0.78 -14.14 18.74
CA LEU A 249 -1.65 -14.73 17.72
C LEU A 249 -0.86 -15.63 16.78
N VAL A 250 -1.47 -16.73 16.36
CA VAL A 250 -0.86 -17.66 15.40
C VAL A 250 -1.82 -17.90 14.25
N ASN A 251 -1.33 -17.66 13.05
CA ASN A 251 -1.84 -18.25 11.82
C ASN A 251 -0.69 -19.03 11.18
N ALA A 252 -0.96 -20.25 10.75
CA ALA A 252 0.01 -21.11 10.09
C ALA A 252 -0.69 -21.94 9.02
N PHE A 253 0.05 -22.40 8.02
CA PHE A 253 -0.45 -23.30 6.99
C PHE A 253 0.61 -24.31 6.56
N TYR A 254 0.16 -25.42 5.98
CA TYR A 254 1.02 -26.46 5.43
C TYR A 254 0.40 -27.05 4.17
N ASP A 255 1.15 -26.96 3.07
CA ASP A 255 0.74 -27.52 1.78
C ASP A 255 1.48 -28.82 1.51
N PHE A 256 0.75 -29.87 1.16
CA PHE A 256 1.30 -31.21 1.00
C PHE A 256 0.52 -32.05 0.00
N ILE A 257 1.15 -33.10 -0.51
CA ILE A 257 0.52 -34.07 -1.41
C ILE A 257 0.34 -35.39 -0.64
N PRO A 258 -0.89 -35.78 -0.28
CA PRO A 258 -1.12 -36.97 0.54
C PRO A 258 -0.53 -38.26 -0.03
N ALA A 259 -0.59 -38.45 -1.36
CA ALA A 259 -0.08 -39.66 -2.01
C ALA A 259 1.43 -39.87 -1.84
N THR A 260 2.20 -38.79 -1.67
CA THR A 260 3.66 -38.85 -1.47
C THR A 260 4.04 -38.59 -0.02
N GLY A 261 3.19 -37.93 0.77
CA GLY A 261 3.50 -37.43 2.10
C GLY A 261 4.49 -36.25 2.10
N GLU A 262 4.81 -35.71 0.92
CA GLU A 262 5.78 -34.63 0.76
C GLU A 262 5.11 -33.25 0.82
N MET A 263 5.86 -32.25 1.30
CA MET A 263 5.48 -30.84 1.18
C MET A 263 5.37 -30.47 -0.30
N ALA A 264 4.34 -29.73 -0.67
CA ALA A 264 4.16 -29.23 -2.02
C ALA A 264 5.24 -28.18 -2.34
N SER A 265 5.83 -28.24 -3.53
CA SER A 265 6.74 -27.19 -3.98
C SER A 265 5.98 -25.91 -4.32
N ALA A 266 6.70 -24.78 -4.39
CA ALA A 266 6.10 -23.47 -4.64
C ALA A 266 5.24 -23.42 -5.92
N ASP A 267 5.59 -24.18 -6.97
CA ASP A 267 4.82 -24.27 -8.22
C ASP A 267 3.56 -25.15 -8.13
N GLN A 268 3.44 -25.99 -7.08
CA GLN A 268 2.32 -26.90 -6.83
C GLN A 268 1.28 -26.34 -5.86
N THR A 269 1.48 -25.13 -5.34
CA THR A 269 0.53 -24.40 -4.49
C THR A 269 -0.19 -23.29 -5.28
N ARG A 270 -0.88 -22.38 -4.57
CA ARG A 270 -1.66 -21.29 -5.11
C ARG A 270 -1.49 -20.02 -4.30
N GLU A 271 -0.29 -19.47 -4.32
CA GLU A 271 0.08 -18.20 -3.70
C GLU A 271 0.30 -17.15 -4.79
N MET A 272 -0.44 -16.04 -4.71
CA MET A 272 -0.45 -15.03 -5.77
C MET A 272 0.23 -13.73 -5.37
N VAL A 273 0.29 -13.44 -4.08
CA VAL A 273 0.84 -12.19 -3.54
C VAL A 273 1.54 -12.48 -2.23
N VAL A 274 2.51 -11.64 -1.87
CA VAL A 274 3.17 -11.65 -0.55
C VAL A 274 2.49 -10.61 0.33
N LEU A 275 2.08 -10.99 1.55
CA LEU A 275 1.30 -10.15 2.45
C LEU A 275 2.01 -8.81 2.73
N GLU A 276 3.31 -8.85 3.00
CA GLU A 276 4.14 -7.68 3.30
C GLU A 276 4.17 -6.69 2.13
N GLU A 277 4.34 -7.21 0.92
CA GLU A 277 4.56 -6.39 -0.28
C GLU A 277 3.26 -5.88 -0.90
N ALA A 278 2.17 -6.65 -0.81
CA ALA A 278 0.89 -6.29 -1.44
C ALA A 278 -0.08 -5.59 -0.49
N CYS A 279 -0.03 -5.89 0.82
CA CYS A 279 -1.03 -5.44 1.78
C CYS A 279 -0.44 -4.55 2.87
N LEU A 280 0.61 -5.01 3.57
CA LEU A 280 1.16 -4.33 4.75
C LEU A 280 2.00 -3.10 4.41
N ARG A 281 2.29 -2.86 3.14
CA ARG A 281 2.80 -1.55 2.70
C ARG A 281 1.80 -0.41 2.92
N CYS A 282 0.50 -0.72 3.00
CA CYS A 282 -0.56 0.23 3.35
C CYS A 282 -1.14 -0.05 4.73
N HIS A 283 -1.41 -1.31 5.04
CA HIS A 283 -2.10 -1.72 6.26
C HIS A 283 -1.15 -1.93 7.44
N SER A 284 -1.62 -1.58 8.63
CA SER A 284 -0.88 -1.87 9.86
C SER A 284 -0.77 -3.37 10.13
N ASN A 285 0.36 -3.78 10.69
CA ASN A 285 0.56 -5.09 11.34
C ASN A 285 0.85 -4.96 12.83
N ASP A 286 0.63 -3.79 13.43
CA ASP A 286 0.77 -3.61 14.88
C ASP A 286 -0.47 -4.16 15.59
N TYR A 287 -0.41 -5.46 15.91
CA TYR A 287 -1.47 -6.17 16.64
C TYR A 287 -1.48 -5.87 18.15
N THR A 288 -0.54 -5.07 18.64
CA THR A 288 -0.35 -4.80 20.08
C THR A 288 -0.86 -3.43 20.51
N ASN A 289 -1.15 -2.57 19.55
CA ASN A 289 -1.57 -1.19 19.77
C ASN A 289 -3.06 -1.02 19.48
N ASP A 290 -3.85 -0.72 20.51
CA ASP A 290 -5.30 -0.50 20.37
C ASP A 290 -5.67 0.67 19.45
N ALA A 291 -4.73 1.60 19.20
CA ALA A 291 -4.91 2.71 18.27
C ALA A 291 -4.47 2.36 16.84
N ALA A 292 -3.81 1.22 16.62
CA ALA A 292 -3.53 0.69 15.30
C ALA A 292 -4.82 0.17 14.65
N HIS A 293 -4.85 0.19 13.32
CA HIS A 293 -5.86 -0.48 12.51
C HIS A 293 -5.23 -1.72 11.85
N PRO A 294 -4.81 -2.74 12.63
CA PRO A 294 -4.13 -3.89 12.07
C PRO A 294 -5.04 -4.63 11.10
N LEU A 295 -4.46 -5.18 10.03
CA LEU A 295 -5.16 -6.08 9.12
C LEU A 295 -5.39 -7.43 9.81
N ILE A 296 -6.35 -7.46 10.72
CA ILE A 296 -6.79 -8.64 11.45
C ILE A 296 -8.31 -8.70 11.55
N LEU A 297 -8.85 -9.82 11.11
CA LEU A 297 -10.27 -9.99 10.88
C LEU A 297 -10.90 -11.00 11.84
N HIS A 298 -12.24 -11.07 11.79
CA HIS A 298 -13.07 -12.05 12.49
C HIS A 298 -12.87 -12.06 14.02
N GLY A 299 -12.82 -10.87 14.62
CA GLY A 299 -12.66 -10.70 16.07
C GLY A 299 -11.23 -10.88 16.56
N GLY A 300 -10.24 -10.59 15.71
CA GLY A 300 -8.82 -10.54 16.08
C GLY A 300 -8.12 -11.90 16.02
N ALA A 301 -8.42 -12.73 15.03
CA ALA A 301 -7.87 -14.10 14.95
C ALA A 301 -7.24 -14.47 13.60
N ARG A 302 -7.56 -13.74 12.53
CA ARG A 302 -7.18 -14.10 11.14
C ARG A 302 -6.46 -12.94 10.47
N PHE A 303 -5.22 -13.16 10.05
CA PHE A 303 -4.36 -12.15 9.42
C PHE A 303 -3.51 -12.73 8.28
N ALA A 304 -3.24 -14.04 8.25
CA ALA A 304 -2.49 -14.66 7.15
C ALA A 304 -3.39 -14.91 5.92
N LEU A 305 -2.86 -14.65 4.73
CA LEU A 305 -3.60 -14.82 3.47
C LEU A 305 -4.03 -16.27 3.27
N GLU A 306 -3.18 -17.22 3.63
CA GLU A 306 -3.38 -18.64 3.39
C GLU A 306 -4.56 -19.16 4.20
N ASN A 307 -4.73 -18.68 5.43
CA ASN A 307 -5.91 -18.92 6.25
C ASN A 307 -7.18 -18.37 5.60
N CYS A 308 -7.13 -17.13 5.08
CA CYS A 308 -8.27 -16.50 4.42
C CYS A 308 -8.75 -17.35 3.24
N THR A 309 -7.83 -17.86 2.41
CA THR A 309 -8.17 -18.59 1.18
C THR A 309 -8.85 -19.94 1.37
N VAL A 310 -8.81 -20.52 2.57
CA VAL A 310 -9.54 -21.77 2.88
C VAL A 310 -11.04 -21.51 3.10
N CYS A 311 -11.43 -20.32 3.59
CA CYS A 311 -12.82 -19.94 3.81
C CYS A 311 -13.38 -19.05 2.69
N HIS A 312 -12.60 -18.07 2.22
CA HIS A 312 -13.01 -17.11 1.20
C HIS A 312 -12.83 -17.69 -0.22
N THR A 313 -13.56 -18.77 -0.50
CA THR A 313 -13.49 -19.55 -1.74
C THR A 313 -14.38 -19.01 -2.86
N THR A 314 -14.15 -19.46 -4.09
CA THR A 314 -14.86 -19.03 -5.31
C THR A 314 -16.35 -19.32 -5.36
N TYR A 315 -16.83 -20.16 -4.44
CA TYR A 315 -18.24 -20.56 -4.33
C TYR A 315 -18.92 -19.97 -3.09
N SER A 316 -18.19 -19.30 -2.21
CA SER A 316 -18.74 -18.80 -0.94
C SER A 316 -19.48 -17.48 -1.10
N GLY A 317 -20.58 -17.31 -0.37
CA GLY A 317 -21.40 -16.10 -0.39
C GLY A 317 -22.00 -15.70 0.95
N ASP A 318 -22.38 -14.44 1.08
CA ASP A 318 -23.21 -13.92 2.15
C ASP A 318 -24.70 -14.19 1.83
N PRO A 319 -25.43 -14.97 2.66
CA PRO A 319 -26.83 -15.29 2.40
C PRO A 319 -27.79 -14.11 2.57
N GLU A 320 -27.44 -13.10 3.37
CA GLU A 320 -28.29 -11.94 3.61
C GLU A 320 -28.36 -11.02 2.39
N THR A 321 -27.23 -10.82 1.70
CA THR A 321 -27.12 -9.90 0.55
C THR A 321 -26.98 -10.61 -0.79
N GLY A 322 -26.56 -11.87 -0.80
CA GLY A 322 -26.07 -12.56 -1.99
C GLY A 322 -24.68 -12.13 -2.45
N ALA A 323 -23.99 -11.25 -1.72
CA ALA A 323 -22.63 -10.81 -2.05
C ALA A 323 -21.67 -12.01 -2.06
N THR A 324 -20.69 -11.99 -2.97
CA THR A 324 -19.61 -13.00 -2.96
C THR A 324 -18.66 -12.70 -1.81
N VAL A 325 -18.25 -13.73 -1.07
CA VAL A 325 -17.16 -13.63 -0.10
C VAL A 325 -15.90 -14.33 -0.62
N ASP A 326 -15.79 -14.54 -1.92
CA ASP A 326 -14.55 -14.98 -2.55
C ASP A 326 -13.41 -13.98 -2.28
N PHE A 327 -12.22 -14.47 -1.94
CA PHE A 327 -11.13 -13.62 -1.46
C PHE A 327 -10.77 -12.49 -2.43
N GLY A 328 -10.53 -12.83 -3.70
CA GLY A 328 -10.17 -11.82 -4.69
C GLY A 328 -11.32 -10.85 -4.98
N SER A 329 -12.53 -11.36 -5.18
CA SER A 329 -13.69 -10.55 -5.57
C SER A 329 -14.20 -9.65 -4.45
N MET A 330 -14.14 -10.11 -3.21
CA MET A 330 -14.44 -9.31 -2.02
C MET A 330 -13.44 -8.16 -1.91
N LEU A 331 -12.13 -8.46 -1.99
CA LEU A 331 -11.09 -7.43 -1.90
C LEU A 331 -11.18 -6.41 -3.04
N HIS A 332 -11.43 -6.84 -4.28
CA HIS A 332 -11.63 -5.90 -5.40
C HIS A 332 -12.78 -4.92 -5.11
N GLN A 333 -13.93 -5.41 -4.63
CA GLN A 333 -15.09 -4.55 -4.36
C GLN A 333 -14.89 -3.64 -3.15
N ILE A 334 -14.19 -4.10 -2.10
CA ILE A 334 -13.84 -3.28 -0.92
C ILE A 334 -12.98 -2.09 -1.37
N HIS A 335 -11.88 -2.34 -2.08
CA HIS A 335 -10.95 -1.27 -2.49
C HIS A 335 -11.51 -0.37 -3.59
N LYS A 336 -12.50 -0.84 -4.34
CA LYS A 336 -13.24 -0.03 -5.32
C LYS A 336 -14.40 0.76 -4.70
N ALA A 337 -14.65 0.60 -3.40
CA ALA A 337 -15.75 1.22 -2.68
C ALA A 337 -17.13 0.85 -3.26
N GLU A 338 -17.35 -0.43 -3.56
CA GLU A 338 -18.61 -0.95 -4.11
C GLU A 338 -19.16 -2.15 -3.30
N TYR A 339 -18.57 -2.49 -2.14
CA TYR A 339 -18.94 -3.70 -1.38
C TYR A 339 -19.83 -3.41 -0.17
N PHE A 340 -20.87 -4.23 -0.01
CA PHE A 340 -21.70 -4.31 1.18
C PHE A 340 -22.06 -5.77 1.48
N MET A 341 -22.01 -6.16 2.75
CA MET A 341 -22.43 -7.49 3.21
C MET A 341 -22.99 -7.43 4.64
N ILE A 342 -23.69 -8.47 5.07
CA ILE A 342 -24.06 -8.64 6.48
C ILE A 342 -23.10 -9.63 7.16
N GLY A 343 -22.49 -9.16 8.25
CA GLY A 343 -21.50 -9.91 9.01
C GLY A 343 -22.06 -10.60 10.24
N PHE A 344 -21.14 -10.98 11.12
CA PHE A 344 -21.45 -11.65 12.38
C PHE A 344 -22.47 -10.86 13.22
N GLY A 345 -23.49 -11.56 13.74
CA GLY A 345 -24.52 -10.97 14.58
C GLY A 345 -25.52 -10.07 13.84
N GLY A 346 -25.58 -10.16 12.50
CA GLY A 346 -26.54 -9.39 11.69
C GLY A 346 -26.12 -7.94 11.43
N ASN A 347 -24.85 -7.58 11.68
CA ASN A 347 -24.33 -6.22 11.51
C ASN A 347 -23.97 -5.93 10.05
N GLY A 348 -24.41 -4.78 9.53
CA GLY A 348 -24.00 -4.32 8.20
C GLY A 348 -22.51 -3.97 8.13
N GLN A 349 -21.84 -4.43 7.08
CA GLN A 349 -20.45 -4.06 6.76
C GLN A 349 -20.46 -3.29 5.44
N ASP A 350 -20.35 -1.97 5.53
CA ASP A 350 -20.44 -1.06 4.39
C ASP A 350 -19.07 -0.48 4.03
N TYR A 351 -18.54 -0.88 2.87
CA TYR A 351 -17.26 -0.44 2.36
C TYR A 351 -17.40 0.56 1.21
N ARG A 352 -18.60 1.07 0.93
CA ARG A 352 -18.87 1.93 -0.23
C ARG A 352 -18.30 3.35 -0.12
N GLU A 353 -17.70 3.68 1.02
CA GLU A 353 -17.02 4.96 1.28
C GLU A 353 -15.50 4.81 1.44
N VAL A 354 -14.93 3.64 1.13
CA VAL A 354 -13.47 3.43 1.14
C VAL A 354 -12.78 4.43 0.20
N THR A 355 -11.70 5.04 0.68
CA THR A 355 -10.91 6.03 -0.06
C THR A 355 -9.56 5.46 -0.46
N PHE A 356 -9.56 4.62 -1.50
CA PHE A 356 -8.35 3.95 -1.97
C PHE A 356 -7.29 4.96 -2.45
N PRO A 357 -6.04 4.91 -1.94
CA PRO A 357 -5.04 5.97 -2.17
C PRO A 357 -4.36 5.94 -3.55
N ALA A 358 -4.43 4.80 -4.26
CA ALA A 358 -3.85 4.62 -5.59
C ALA A 358 -4.93 4.58 -6.69
N ASN A 359 -4.49 4.44 -7.94
CA ASN A 359 -5.40 4.18 -9.05
C ASN A 359 -6.00 2.77 -8.93
N GLY A 360 -7.30 2.66 -8.66
CA GLY A 360 -8.00 1.37 -8.52
C GLY A 360 -8.03 0.49 -9.78
N ASN A 361 -7.50 0.93 -10.92
CA ASN A 361 -7.32 0.11 -12.12
C ASN A 361 -5.87 -0.37 -12.32
N ASP A 362 -4.92 0.10 -11.50
CA ASP A 362 -3.53 -0.36 -11.55
C ASP A 362 -3.43 -1.67 -10.74
N CYS A 363 -3.35 -2.79 -11.47
CA CYS A 363 -3.32 -4.12 -10.87
C CYS A 363 -2.00 -4.37 -10.13
N SER A 364 -0.91 -3.70 -10.55
CA SER A 364 0.42 -3.85 -9.94
C SER A 364 0.47 -3.30 -8.51
N VAL A 365 -0.57 -2.59 -8.07
CA VAL A 365 -0.73 -2.18 -6.68
C VAL A 365 -0.85 -3.39 -5.72
N CYS A 366 -1.37 -4.54 -6.19
CA CYS A 366 -1.44 -5.75 -5.39
C CYS A 366 -0.79 -6.96 -6.07
N HIS A 367 -0.90 -7.05 -7.40
CA HIS A 367 -0.36 -8.15 -8.18
C HIS A 367 1.07 -7.83 -8.65
N LEU A 368 2.01 -8.04 -7.73
CA LEU A 368 3.44 -7.86 -7.98
C LEU A 368 4.00 -9.07 -8.74
N GLU A 369 4.86 -8.79 -9.71
CA GLU A 369 5.53 -9.79 -10.54
C GLU A 369 7.04 -9.52 -10.55
N GLY A 370 7.86 -10.55 -10.75
CA GLY A 370 9.31 -10.43 -10.75
C GLY A 370 10.01 -11.67 -10.19
N GLU A 371 11.31 -11.54 -9.94
CA GLU A 371 12.15 -12.63 -9.41
C GLU A 371 11.74 -13.04 -7.98
N ASP A 372 11.25 -12.10 -7.19
CA ASP A 372 10.86 -12.31 -5.79
C ASP A 372 9.34 -12.61 -5.62
N ALA A 373 8.57 -12.61 -6.71
CA ALA A 373 7.12 -12.85 -6.66
C ALA A 373 6.77 -14.34 -6.50
N PRO A 374 5.59 -14.68 -5.94
CA PRO A 374 5.14 -16.06 -5.83
C PRO A 374 5.06 -16.77 -7.19
N ALA A 375 5.23 -18.09 -7.20
CA ALA A 375 5.23 -18.89 -8.44
C ALA A 375 3.92 -18.76 -9.23
N GLN A 376 2.79 -18.47 -8.56
CA GLN A 376 1.49 -18.23 -9.17
C GLN A 376 1.11 -16.76 -9.24
N ALA A 377 2.06 -15.83 -9.16
CA ALA A 377 1.80 -14.39 -9.23
C ALA A 377 0.96 -13.99 -10.45
N THR A 378 1.20 -14.60 -11.61
CA THR A 378 0.48 -14.30 -12.88
C THR A 378 -0.92 -14.93 -12.99
N ASN A 379 -1.40 -15.65 -11.96
CA ASN A 379 -2.74 -16.28 -12.02
C ASN A 379 -3.90 -15.29 -12.17
N TRP A 380 -3.67 -13.99 -11.91
CA TRP A 380 -4.66 -12.94 -12.12
C TRP A 380 -4.93 -12.67 -13.62
N TYR A 381 -4.06 -13.16 -14.51
CA TYR A 381 -4.27 -13.11 -15.96
C TYR A 381 -5.48 -13.93 -16.39
N PHE A 382 -5.75 -15.04 -15.68
CA PHE A 382 -6.71 -16.05 -16.11
C PHE A 382 -8.15 -15.69 -15.71
N HIS A 383 -9.04 -15.69 -16.69
CA HIS A 383 -10.45 -15.34 -16.48
C HIS A 383 -11.14 -16.21 -15.41
N ARG A 384 -11.79 -15.52 -14.47
CA ARG A 384 -12.61 -16.11 -13.40
C ARG A 384 -13.87 -15.28 -13.21
N GLN A 385 -15.03 -15.93 -13.15
CA GLN A 385 -16.33 -15.26 -13.14
C GLN A 385 -16.42 -14.19 -12.06
N GLU A 386 -16.21 -14.57 -10.80
CA GLU A 386 -16.34 -13.61 -9.69
C GLU A 386 -15.27 -12.50 -9.77
N ALA A 387 -14.05 -12.80 -10.24
CA ALA A 387 -12.99 -11.79 -10.36
C ALA A 387 -13.31 -10.72 -11.41
N CYS A 388 -13.88 -11.12 -12.55
CA CYS A 388 -14.25 -10.17 -13.59
C CYS A 388 -15.50 -9.38 -13.18
N LEU A 389 -16.50 -10.05 -12.58
CA LEU A 389 -17.75 -9.41 -12.18
C LEU A 389 -17.57 -8.43 -11.02
N SER A 390 -16.59 -8.64 -10.13
CA SER A 390 -16.29 -7.69 -9.04
C SER A 390 -15.97 -6.28 -9.53
N CYS A 391 -15.57 -6.12 -10.80
CA CYS A 391 -15.30 -4.81 -11.40
C CYS A 391 -16.31 -4.43 -12.50
N HIS A 392 -16.74 -5.40 -13.31
CA HIS A 392 -17.51 -5.16 -14.53
C HIS A 392 -19.02 -5.34 -14.38
N GLU A 393 -19.52 -5.88 -13.27
CA GLU A 393 -20.95 -6.11 -13.06
C GLU A 393 -21.79 -4.84 -13.20
N LYS A 394 -21.25 -3.68 -12.82
CA LYS A 394 -21.92 -2.37 -13.01
C LYS A 394 -22.20 -1.98 -14.47
N PHE A 395 -21.59 -2.67 -15.43
CA PHE A 395 -21.84 -2.47 -16.86
C PHE A 395 -22.83 -3.49 -17.44
N ALA A 396 -23.42 -4.34 -16.60
CA ALA A 396 -24.39 -5.33 -17.04
C ALA A 396 -25.66 -4.67 -17.61
N PRO A 397 -26.18 -5.17 -18.74
CA PRO A 397 -27.46 -4.71 -19.27
C PRO A 397 -28.62 -5.20 -18.39
N ALA A 398 -29.80 -4.60 -18.57
CA ALA A 398 -30.98 -4.90 -17.75
C ALA A 398 -31.51 -6.35 -17.91
N ASP A 399 -31.21 -7.01 -19.04
CA ASP A 399 -31.57 -8.38 -19.37
C ASP A 399 -30.43 -9.38 -19.12
N TRP A 400 -29.36 -8.96 -18.43
CA TRP A 400 -28.24 -9.82 -18.06
C TRP A 400 -28.70 -11.02 -17.22
N ASP A 401 -28.02 -12.16 -17.36
CA ASP A 401 -28.36 -13.42 -16.67
C ASP A 401 -27.63 -13.63 -15.33
N GLY A 402 -26.82 -12.65 -14.90
CA GLY A 402 -26.01 -12.73 -13.69
C GLY A 402 -24.66 -13.43 -13.85
N THR A 403 -24.30 -13.87 -15.07
CA THR A 403 -23.07 -14.62 -15.33
C THR A 403 -22.04 -13.84 -16.14
N ALA A 404 -20.74 -14.10 -15.91
CA ALA A 404 -19.68 -13.50 -16.72
C ALA A 404 -19.84 -13.85 -18.22
N ARG A 405 -20.35 -15.05 -18.53
CA ARG A 405 -20.65 -15.45 -19.91
C ARG A 405 -21.70 -14.54 -20.53
N GLY A 406 -22.82 -14.32 -19.84
CA GLY A 406 -23.89 -13.46 -20.33
C GLY A 406 -23.46 -12.00 -20.51
N LEU A 407 -22.49 -11.53 -19.72
CA LEU A 407 -21.95 -10.18 -19.85
C LEU A 407 -20.95 -10.05 -21.01
N PHE A 408 -19.95 -10.93 -21.04
CA PHE A 408 -18.80 -10.79 -21.94
C PHE A 408 -18.95 -11.51 -23.28
N HIS A 409 -19.93 -12.40 -23.45
CA HIS A 409 -20.25 -13.03 -24.74
C HIS A 409 -21.54 -12.47 -25.37
N ALA A 410 -21.95 -11.28 -24.96
CA ALA A 410 -23.07 -10.58 -25.57
C ALA A 410 -22.64 -9.90 -26.88
N ASP A 411 -23.58 -9.76 -27.83
CA ASP A 411 -23.36 -9.05 -29.10
C ASP A 411 -23.05 -7.55 -28.91
N SER A 412 -23.27 -7.03 -27.69
CA SER A 412 -22.89 -5.67 -27.29
C SER A 412 -21.42 -5.53 -26.87
N PHE A 413 -20.70 -6.62 -26.63
CA PHE A 413 -19.32 -6.59 -26.17
C PHE A 413 -18.34 -6.70 -27.35
N THR A 414 -17.68 -5.60 -27.69
CA THR A 414 -16.83 -5.50 -28.90
C THR A 414 -15.76 -6.60 -29.01
N PRO A 415 -14.95 -6.92 -27.98
CA PRO A 415 -13.94 -7.97 -28.09
C PRO A 415 -14.52 -9.36 -28.45
N TRP A 416 -15.76 -9.64 -28.04
CA TRP A 416 -16.45 -10.88 -28.40
C TRP A 416 -16.86 -10.88 -29.88
N VAL A 417 -17.48 -9.80 -30.35
CA VAL A 417 -17.91 -9.65 -31.75
C VAL A 417 -16.73 -9.72 -32.73
N GLU A 418 -15.56 -9.24 -32.31
CA GLU A 418 -14.32 -9.28 -33.09
C GLU A 418 -13.60 -10.64 -33.05
N GLY A 419 -14.08 -11.60 -32.25
CA GLY A 419 -13.50 -12.93 -32.13
C GLY A 419 -12.19 -12.97 -31.33
N ASN A 420 -11.92 -11.95 -30.52
CA ASN A 420 -10.69 -11.81 -29.74
C ASN A 420 -10.75 -12.62 -28.44
N CYS A 421 -10.82 -13.95 -28.56
CA CYS A 421 -10.95 -14.82 -27.40
C CYS A 421 -9.68 -14.83 -26.54
N ALA A 422 -8.50 -14.81 -27.17
CA ALA A 422 -7.20 -14.83 -26.50
C ALA A 422 -6.95 -13.56 -25.68
N GLY A 423 -7.69 -12.48 -25.95
CA GLY A 423 -7.71 -11.28 -25.12
C GLY A 423 -8.34 -11.46 -23.73
N CYS A 424 -9.06 -12.56 -23.48
CA CYS A 424 -9.65 -12.87 -22.16
C CYS A 424 -9.32 -14.29 -21.67
N HIS A 425 -9.14 -15.23 -22.60
CA HIS A 425 -8.84 -16.62 -22.32
C HIS A 425 -7.39 -16.90 -22.67
N ALA A 426 -6.53 -17.12 -21.67
CA ALA A 426 -5.12 -17.38 -21.91
C ALA A 426 -4.95 -18.65 -22.75
N ASP A 427 -4.11 -18.60 -23.78
CA ASP A 427 -3.76 -19.72 -24.63
C ASP A 427 -2.35 -19.52 -25.21
N ASP A 428 -1.91 -20.45 -26.07
CA ASP A 428 -0.56 -20.43 -26.68
C ASP A 428 -0.28 -19.16 -27.51
N THR A 429 -1.31 -18.38 -27.89
CA THR A 429 -1.16 -17.13 -28.64
C THR A 429 -1.06 -15.90 -27.73
N ASN A 430 -1.61 -15.96 -26.52
CA ASN A 430 -1.52 -14.89 -25.53
C ASN A 430 -1.62 -15.45 -24.10
N LEU A 431 -0.48 -15.52 -23.41
CA LEU A 431 -0.43 -15.99 -22.02
C LEU A 431 -0.96 -14.96 -21.02
N MET A 432 -0.96 -13.66 -21.38
CA MET A 432 -1.45 -12.58 -20.51
C MET A 432 -2.97 -12.49 -20.45
N ALA A 433 -3.68 -13.07 -21.43
CA ALA A 433 -5.13 -12.95 -21.54
C ALA A 433 -5.59 -11.49 -21.37
N SER A 434 -6.44 -11.20 -20.39
CA SER A 434 -6.99 -9.87 -20.13
C SER A 434 -5.99 -8.89 -19.50
N ALA A 435 -4.94 -9.40 -18.85
CA ALA A 435 -3.91 -8.55 -18.24
C ALA A 435 -3.18 -7.68 -19.25
N ILE A 436 -3.16 -8.07 -20.54
CA ILE A 436 -2.58 -7.26 -21.61
C ILE A 436 -3.29 -5.90 -21.75
N TYR A 437 -4.62 -5.85 -21.52
CA TYR A 437 -5.39 -4.60 -21.58
C TYR A 437 -5.34 -3.84 -20.26
N HIS A 438 -5.40 -4.55 -19.13
CA HIS A 438 -5.36 -3.92 -17.81
C HIS A 438 -4.00 -3.26 -17.54
N SER A 439 -2.90 -3.88 -17.98
CA SER A 439 -1.54 -3.35 -17.81
C SER A 439 -1.11 -2.40 -18.93
N ALA A 440 -1.92 -2.23 -19.99
CA ALA A 440 -1.53 -1.47 -21.18
C ALA A 440 -1.14 -0.02 -20.85
N LYS A 441 -1.89 0.61 -19.94
CA LYS A 441 -1.62 2.00 -19.52
C LYS A 441 -0.29 2.10 -18.77
N ASP A 442 -0.05 1.17 -17.85
CA ASP A 442 1.13 1.20 -16.98
C ASP A 442 2.39 0.87 -17.80
N MET A 443 2.31 -0.14 -18.68
CA MET A 443 3.37 -0.46 -19.64
C MET A 443 3.68 0.71 -20.59
N ALA A 444 2.65 1.36 -21.14
CA ALA A 444 2.84 2.53 -22.01
C ALA A 444 3.46 3.72 -21.25
N THR A 445 3.07 3.91 -19.98
CA THR A 445 3.63 4.94 -19.09
C THR A 445 5.10 4.66 -18.80
N GLU A 446 5.46 3.42 -18.48
CA GLU A 446 6.84 3.02 -18.20
C GLU A 446 7.73 3.14 -19.44
N ASN A 447 7.23 2.72 -20.60
CA ASN A 447 7.94 2.88 -21.88
C ASN A 447 8.17 4.36 -22.21
N ALA A 448 7.22 5.23 -21.89
CA ALA A 448 7.38 6.67 -22.04
C ALA A 448 8.42 7.23 -21.05
N ARG A 449 8.34 6.90 -19.76
CA ARG A 449 9.32 7.32 -18.74
C ARG A 449 10.75 6.92 -19.10
N THR A 450 10.93 5.69 -19.57
CA THR A 450 12.24 5.19 -20.02
C THR A 450 12.74 5.97 -21.24
N SER A 451 11.90 6.15 -22.26
CA SER A 451 12.30 6.75 -23.54
C SER A 451 12.49 8.27 -23.47
N TYR A 452 11.86 8.93 -22.49
CA TYR A 452 11.80 10.39 -22.33
C TYR A 452 12.42 10.83 -20.98
N SER A 453 13.36 10.04 -20.45
CA SER A 453 14.10 10.40 -19.23
C SER A 453 14.97 11.66 -19.46
N TYR A 454 15.16 12.45 -18.39
CA TYR A 454 15.85 13.73 -18.49
C TYR A 454 16.50 14.20 -17.20
N GLU A 455 17.42 15.14 -17.34
CA GLU A 455 18.10 15.83 -16.26
C GLU A 455 18.16 17.33 -16.55
N LEU A 456 17.71 18.13 -15.60
CA LEU A 456 17.89 19.57 -15.56
C LEU A 456 19.27 19.87 -14.95
N GLY A 457 20.07 20.64 -15.67
CA GLY A 457 21.29 21.24 -15.13
C GLY A 457 21.00 22.49 -14.31
N ASN A 458 21.98 22.93 -13.51
CA ASN A 458 21.82 24.12 -12.70
C ASN A 458 21.56 25.38 -13.53
N GLY A 459 20.71 26.25 -13.01
CA GLY A 459 20.37 27.54 -13.60
C GLY A 459 21.24 28.69 -13.11
N THR A 460 21.62 29.58 -14.02
CA THR A 460 22.17 30.90 -13.71
C THR A 460 21.07 31.95 -13.80
N TYR A 461 20.79 32.63 -12.69
CA TYR A 461 19.82 33.72 -12.63
C TYR A 461 20.50 35.09 -12.71
N ASP A 462 20.19 35.87 -13.74
CA ASP A 462 20.63 37.26 -13.85
C ASP A 462 19.50 38.19 -13.38
N PRO A 463 19.60 38.76 -12.16
CA PRO A 463 18.58 39.65 -11.61
C PRO A 463 18.51 41.01 -12.33
N ALA A 464 19.57 41.43 -13.02
CA ALA A 464 19.60 42.69 -13.75
C ALA A 464 18.85 42.58 -15.08
N LEU A 465 18.91 41.40 -15.72
CA LEU A 465 18.19 41.11 -16.95
C LEU A 465 16.83 40.46 -16.72
N GLY A 466 16.57 39.92 -15.52
CA GLY A 466 15.37 39.12 -15.23
C GLY A 466 15.35 37.85 -16.07
N THR A 467 16.51 37.19 -16.21
CA THR A 467 16.67 36.00 -17.03
C THR A 467 17.22 34.82 -16.23
N LEU A 468 16.71 33.62 -16.51
CA LEU A 468 17.20 32.36 -15.96
C LEU A 468 17.65 31.45 -17.12
N THR A 469 18.90 31.01 -17.08
CA THR A 469 19.49 30.14 -18.11
C THR A 469 19.95 28.82 -17.51
N PHE A 470 19.54 27.70 -18.09
CA PHE A 470 19.91 26.35 -17.64
C PHE A 470 20.01 25.38 -18.83
N THR A 471 20.58 24.20 -18.61
CA THR A 471 20.70 23.15 -19.62
C THR A 471 19.74 22.00 -19.35
N LEU A 472 19.22 21.40 -20.41
CA LEU A 472 18.47 20.15 -20.37
C LEU A 472 19.29 19.05 -21.05
N THR A 473 19.58 17.99 -20.32
CA THR A 473 20.03 16.70 -20.87
C THR A 473 18.82 15.79 -20.97
N TRP A 474 18.62 15.19 -22.14
CA TRP A 474 17.33 14.63 -22.55
C TRP A 474 17.55 13.37 -23.38
N ALA A 475 16.77 12.31 -23.13
CA ALA A 475 16.89 11.04 -23.85
C ALA A 475 16.14 11.00 -25.18
N GLY A 476 15.13 11.85 -25.37
CA GLY A 476 14.32 11.84 -26.60
C GLY A 476 15.08 12.38 -27.82
N GLU A 477 14.60 12.01 -29.01
CA GLU A 477 15.31 12.24 -30.27
C GLU A 477 15.22 13.69 -30.76
N MET A 478 14.18 14.41 -30.36
CA MET A 478 13.92 15.80 -30.72
C MET A 478 13.87 16.67 -29.47
N ALA A 479 14.16 17.97 -29.64
CA ALA A 479 13.92 18.95 -28.60
C ALA A 479 12.42 18.97 -28.23
N PRO A 480 12.07 19.13 -26.94
CA PRO A 480 10.68 19.13 -26.48
C PRO A 480 9.71 19.98 -27.31
N GLU A 481 10.11 21.20 -27.67
CA GLU A 481 9.32 22.12 -28.50
C GLU A 481 9.00 21.57 -29.91
N MET A 482 9.87 20.73 -30.46
CA MET A 482 9.74 20.13 -31.79
C MET A 482 9.11 18.73 -31.78
N ASP A 483 9.07 18.06 -30.62
CA ASP A 483 8.63 16.67 -30.52
C ASP A 483 7.09 16.56 -30.49
N PRO A 484 6.43 15.89 -31.46
CA PRO A 484 4.98 15.74 -31.47
C PRO A 484 4.45 14.81 -30.37
N ASN A 485 5.31 14.01 -29.74
CA ASN A 485 4.94 13.11 -28.64
C ASN A 485 4.91 13.84 -27.29
N VAL A 486 5.50 15.04 -27.20
CA VAL A 486 5.47 15.86 -25.99
C VAL A 486 4.23 16.74 -25.99
N LYS A 487 3.34 16.53 -25.01
CA LYS A 487 2.15 17.37 -24.80
C LYS A 487 2.53 18.72 -24.21
N SER A 488 3.30 18.68 -23.12
CA SER A 488 3.80 19.86 -22.40
C SER A 488 4.99 19.46 -21.54
N PHE A 489 5.88 20.40 -21.25
CA PHE A 489 7.01 20.19 -20.35
C PHE A 489 7.16 21.39 -19.43
N TRP A 490 6.47 21.32 -18.29
CA TRP A 490 6.48 22.36 -17.29
C TRP A 490 7.76 22.27 -16.45
N VAL A 491 8.46 23.39 -16.33
CA VAL A 491 9.53 23.56 -15.35
C VAL A 491 9.11 24.66 -14.39
N ASN A 492 9.24 24.38 -13.10
CA ASN A 492 9.05 25.36 -12.06
C ASN A 492 10.41 25.83 -11.58
N ALA A 493 10.58 27.15 -11.44
CA ALA A 493 11.64 27.70 -10.63
C ALA A 493 11.03 28.22 -9.32
N ALA A 494 11.61 27.84 -8.19
CA ALA A 494 11.15 28.25 -6.87
C ALA A 494 12.31 28.79 -6.01
N ALA A 495 12.23 30.07 -5.62
CA ALA A 495 13.18 30.74 -4.76
C ALA A 495 13.21 30.11 -3.36
N PHE A 496 14.42 29.89 -2.83
CA PHE A 496 14.65 29.27 -1.53
C PHE A 496 15.73 30.04 -0.77
N ASP A 497 15.43 30.43 0.47
CA ASP A 497 16.32 31.30 1.26
C ASP A 497 17.42 30.55 2.03
N GLY A 498 17.48 29.22 1.89
CA GLY A 498 18.38 28.34 2.64
C GLY A 498 17.77 27.74 3.91
N THR A 499 16.58 28.19 4.31
CA THR A 499 15.87 27.74 5.52
C THR A 499 14.55 27.05 5.17
N GLU A 500 13.64 27.74 4.47
CA GLU A 500 12.33 27.24 4.05
C GLU A 500 11.80 28.02 2.84
N TYR A 501 10.84 27.46 2.10
CA TYR A 501 10.11 28.22 1.09
C TYR A 501 9.23 29.30 1.72
N ASP A 502 9.24 30.48 1.10
CA ASP A 502 8.32 31.56 1.39
C ASP A 502 7.53 31.85 0.11
N MET A 503 6.23 31.56 0.10
CA MET A 503 5.36 31.87 -1.04
C MET A 503 5.29 33.38 -1.30
N GLY A 504 5.42 34.17 -0.23
CA GLY A 504 5.14 35.58 -0.18
C GLY A 504 3.65 35.92 -0.42
N GLY A 505 3.22 37.08 0.08
CA GLY A 505 1.90 37.66 -0.23
C GLY A 505 1.50 37.63 -1.71
N VAL A 506 0.22 37.44 -2.05
CA VAL A 506 -0.27 37.65 -3.43
C VAL A 506 -0.20 39.14 -3.80
N ARG A 507 0.40 39.48 -4.95
CA ARG A 507 0.42 40.86 -5.49
C ARG A 507 -0.86 41.16 -6.30
N ALA A 508 -1.16 42.46 -6.47
CA ALA A 508 -2.33 42.95 -7.18
C ALA A 508 -2.35 42.55 -8.68
N ASP A 509 -3.56 42.50 -9.26
CA ASP A 509 -3.86 42.00 -10.60
C ASP A 509 -3.18 42.73 -11.79
N ASP A 510 -2.62 43.90 -11.56
CA ASP A 510 -2.32 44.93 -12.58
C ASP A 510 -0.88 44.92 -13.12
N LEU A 511 -0.01 44.03 -12.65
CA LEU A 511 1.43 44.04 -13.00
C LEU A 511 1.80 43.25 -14.27
N GLY A 512 0.89 42.46 -14.85
CA GLY A 512 1.04 41.93 -16.21
C GLY A 512 2.20 40.93 -16.46
N SER A 513 2.73 40.25 -15.43
CA SER A 513 3.80 39.26 -15.60
C SER A 513 3.36 38.03 -16.41
N PRO A 514 4.24 37.51 -17.31
CA PRO A 514 3.98 36.29 -18.10
C PRO A 514 4.01 34.98 -17.29
N PHE A 515 4.36 35.05 -16.00
CA PHE A 515 4.42 33.89 -15.09
C PHE A 515 3.35 33.95 -13.98
N GLY A 516 2.41 34.89 -14.07
CA GLY A 516 1.41 35.10 -13.03
C GLY A 516 1.90 36.01 -11.91
N ARG A 517 1.48 35.75 -10.66
CA ARG A 517 1.61 36.73 -9.55
C ARG A 517 2.36 36.21 -8.33
N HIS A 518 2.92 35.03 -8.45
CA HIS A 518 3.58 34.35 -7.36
C HIS A 518 4.96 34.95 -7.12
N LYS A 519 5.31 35.32 -5.87
CA LYS A 519 6.53 36.08 -5.59
C LYS A 519 7.82 35.26 -5.68
N SER A 520 7.75 33.99 -5.28
CA SER A 520 8.91 33.09 -5.20
C SER A 520 8.82 31.88 -6.12
N ARG A 521 7.81 31.75 -6.98
CA ARG A 521 7.67 30.62 -7.89
C ARG A 521 7.23 31.13 -9.25
N ILE A 522 7.80 30.56 -10.29
CA ILE A 522 7.35 30.75 -11.67
C ILE A 522 7.29 29.39 -12.34
N SER A 523 6.30 29.20 -13.20
CA SER A 523 6.16 28.00 -14.03
C SER A 523 6.25 28.41 -15.49
N PHE A 524 6.94 27.64 -16.31
CA PHE A 524 7.05 27.88 -17.75
C PHE A 524 7.11 26.56 -18.51
N ASP A 525 6.55 26.56 -19.72
CA ASP A 525 6.46 25.36 -20.55
C ASP A 525 7.53 25.37 -21.63
N LEU A 526 8.48 24.43 -21.55
CA LEU A 526 9.55 24.27 -22.53
C LEU A 526 9.00 23.88 -23.91
N LYS A 527 7.79 23.29 -24.00
CA LYS A 527 7.12 22.98 -25.26
C LYS A 527 6.87 24.23 -26.12
N THR A 528 6.79 25.40 -25.49
CA THR A 528 6.52 26.68 -26.15
C THR A 528 7.79 27.45 -26.55
N ALA A 529 8.98 26.87 -26.36
CA ALA A 529 10.24 27.55 -26.64
C ALA A 529 10.32 28.02 -28.10
N ASN A 530 10.82 29.24 -28.31
CA ASN A 530 10.99 29.89 -29.61
C ASN A 530 9.68 30.18 -30.40
N MET A 531 8.49 29.94 -29.82
CA MET A 531 7.24 30.38 -30.42
C MET A 531 7.11 31.91 -30.39
N ALA A 532 6.26 32.47 -31.27
CA ALA A 532 5.94 33.89 -31.23
C ALA A 532 5.35 34.26 -29.86
N ASP A 533 5.84 35.34 -29.27
CA ASP A 533 5.48 35.84 -27.93
C ASP A 533 5.87 34.93 -26.74
N SER A 534 6.64 33.85 -26.99
CA SER A 534 7.20 33.03 -25.91
C SER A 534 8.31 33.77 -25.17
N VAL A 535 8.29 33.65 -23.85
CA VAL A 535 9.36 34.14 -22.96
C VAL A 535 10.50 33.14 -22.78
N VAL A 536 10.35 31.95 -23.38
CA VAL A 536 11.32 30.86 -23.36
C VAL A 536 11.98 30.75 -24.72
N THR A 537 13.31 30.75 -24.73
CA THR A 537 14.11 30.49 -25.93
C THR A 537 15.01 29.30 -25.69
N SER A 538 15.37 28.59 -26.76
CA SER A 538 16.25 27.42 -26.67
C SER A 538 17.33 27.46 -27.74
N VAL A 539 18.51 26.94 -27.40
CA VAL A 539 19.63 26.74 -28.32
C VAL A 539 20.20 25.34 -28.08
N ALA A 540 20.16 24.50 -29.10
CA ALA A 540 20.82 23.20 -29.07
C ALA A 540 22.34 23.37 -29.13
N GLY A 541 23.08 22.63 -28.29
CA GLY A 541 24.53 22.67 -28.22
C GLY A 541 25.16 21.30 -27.92
N GLU A 542 26.49 21.26 -27.90
CA GLU A 542 27.23 20.08 -27.46
C GLU A 542 27.03 19.92 -25.94
N GLY A 543 26.34 18.86 -25.51
CA GLY A 543 26.02 18.60 -24.08
C GLY A 543 24.55 18.79 -23.67
N GLY A 544 23.66 19.21 -24.58
CA GLY A 544 22.22 19.33 -24.31
C GLY A 544 21.58 20.54 -24.95
N ILE A 545 20.38 20.88 -24.51
CA ILE A 545 19.63 22.05 -24.97
C ILE A 545 19.73 23.13 -23.89
N THR A 546 20.25 24.31 -24.23
CA THR A 546 20.27 25.45 -23.32
C THR A 546 18.97 26.22 -23.45
N TYR A 547 18.24 26.37 -22.36
CA TYR A 547 17.04 27.19 -22.29
C TYR A 547 17.36 28.53 -21.61
N THR A 548 16.77 29.61 -22.12
CA THR A 548 16.78 30.93 -21.47
C THR A 548 15.36 31.43 -21.32
N VAL A 549 14.96 31.63 -20.07
CA VAL A 549 13.67 32.17 -19.66
C VAL A 549 13.86 33.65 -19.33
N SER A 550 13.01 34.51 -19.89
CA SER A 550 13.09 35.96 -19.75
C SER A 550 11.83 36.56 -19.15
N GLY A 551 11.86 37.83 -18.74
CA GLY A 551 10.68 38.52 -18.22
C GLY A 551 10.36 38.21 -16.76
N ILE A 552 11.33 37.73 -15.99
CA ILE A 552 11.20 37.55 -14.53
C ILE A 552 11.24 38.95 -13.90
N ASP A 553 10.07 39.60 -13.81
CA ASP A 553 9.94 40.95 -13.28
C ASP A 553 10.28 40.97 -11.78
N PRO A 554 11.33 41.70 -11.36
CA PRO A 554 11.75 41.77 -9.96
C PRO A 554 10.76 42.50 -9.05
N LEU A 555 9.78 43.23 -9.61
CA LEU A 555 8.68 43.83 -8.86
C LEU A 555 7.55 42.83 -8.60
N VAL A 556 7.41 41.78 -9.40
CA VAL A 556 6.38 40.74 -9.20
C VAL A 556 6.97 39.56 -8.44
N HIS A 557 8.12 39.08 -8.90
CA HIS A 557 8.85 37.93 -8.40
C HIS A 557 10.00 38.38 -7.49
N ASP A 558 9.69 39.28 -6.55
CA ASP A 558 10.69 39.97 -5.72
C ASP A 558 11.54 39.02 -4.89
N LEU A 559 11.00 37.85 -4.52
CA LEU A 559 11.73 36.87 -3.74
C LEU A 559 12.89 36.22 -4.51
N PHE A 560 12.81 36.11 -5.85
CA PHE A 560 13.96 35.65 -6.66
C PHE A 560 15.15 36.59 -6.52
N ASN A 561 14.90 37.90 -6.45
CA ASN A 561 15.95 38.90 -6.31
C ASN A 561 16.50 38.98 -4.89
N THR A 562 15.64 38.82 -3.88
CA THR A 562 16.10 38.89 -2.49
C THR A 562 16.86 37.64 -2.07
N THR A 563 16.47 36.45 -2.55
CA THR A 563 17.18 35.21 -2.25
C THR A 563 18.37 34.99 -3.19
N GLY A 564 18.22 35.32 -4.48
CA GLY A 564 19.23 35.08 -5.51
C GLY A 564 19.46 33.60 -5.83
N GLN A 565 18.66 32.70 -5.28
CA GLN A 565 18.85 31.26 -5.41
C GLN A 565 17.55 30.48 -5.18
N GLY A 566 17.54 29.23 -5.60
CA GLY A 566 16.42 28.31 -5.42
C GLY A 566 16.59 27.00 -6.18
N PHE A 567 15.48 26.38 -6.55
CA PHE A 567 15.45 25.09 -7.23
C PHE A 567 14.61 25.10 -8.50
N LEU A 568 14.93 24.17 -9.40
CA LEU A 568 14.18 23.83 -10.59
C LEU A 568 13.62 22.41 -10.48
N ASP A 569 12.35 22.23 -10.80
CA ASP A 569 11.71 20.92 -10.90
C ASP A 569 10.88 20.81 -12.17
N GLY A 570 11.02 19.67 -12.86
CA GLY A 570 10.36 19.39 -14.13
C GLY A 570 9.17 18.44 -13.97
N LYS A 571 8.12 18.70 -14.76
CA LYS A 571 6.99 17.79 -14.97
C LYS A 571 6.70 17.71 -16.47
N LEU A 572 7.11 16.61 -17.06
CA LEU A 572 6.93 16.34 -18.48
C LEU A 572 5.71 15.45 -18.70
N PHE A 573 4.89 15.80 -19.70
CA PHE A 573 3.78 14.99 -20.18
C PHE A 573 4.10 14.45 -21.57
N VAL A 574 4.23 13.13 -21.67
CA VAL A 574 4.46 12.41 -22.92
C VAL A 574 3.21 11.66 -23.32
N CYS A 575 2.80 11.81 -24.57
CA CYS A 575 1.71 11.07 -25.17
C CYS A 575 2.19 9.66 -25.55
N ALA A 576 1.49 8.64 -25.07
CA ALA A 576 1.78 7.25 -25.37
C ALA A 576 0.52 6.51 -25.80
N SER A 577 0.68 5.52 -26.66
CA SER A 577 -0.41 4.66 -27.10
C SER A 577 -0.69 3.62 -26.03
N ALA A 578 -1.94 3.56 -25.56
CA ALA A 578 -2.44 2.49 -24.70
C ALA A 578 -3.38 1.52 -25.46
N SER A 579 -3.34 1.54 -26.80
CA SER A 579 -4.07 0.57 -27.62
C SER A 579 -3.25 -0.68 -27.82
N VAL A 580 -3.82 -1.83 -27.43
CA VAL A 580 -3.34 -3.15 -27.78
C VAL A 580 -4.10 -3.62 -29.02
N VAL A 581 -3.38 -3.92 -30.10
CA VAL A 581 -3.97 -4.40 -31.36
C VAL A 581 -3.45 -5.80 -31.64
N ASN A 582 -4.34 -6.76 -31.90
CA ASN A 582 -3.97 -8.16 -32.15
C ASN A 582 -3.01 -8.73 -31.09
N MET A 583 -3.23 -8.38 -29.81
CA MET A 583 -2.43 -8.84 -28.66
C MET A 583 -0.94 -8.45 -28.75
N ASP A 584 -0.61 -7.44 -29.55
CA ASP A 584 0.75 -6.91 -29.69
C ASP A 584 0.95 -5.75 -28.71
N THR A 585 1.93 -5.89 -27.81
CA THR A 585 2.31 -4.84 -26.84
C THR A 585 3.39 -3.90 -27.40
N SER A 586 3.97 -4.19 -28.57
CA SER A 586 4.93 -3.28 -29.22
C SER A 586 4.29 -1.96 -29.68
N THR A 587 2.95 -1.89 -29.68
CA THR A 587 2.17 -0.67 -29.90
C THR A 587 2.13 0.26 -28.69
N LEU A 588 2.60 -0.18 -27.51
CA LEU A 588 2.57 0.58 -26.26
C LEU A 588 3.77 1.52 -26.14
N VAL A 589 3.90 2.44 -27.08
CA VAL A 589 5.05 3.32 -27.24
C VAL A 589 4.65 4.81 -27.25
N PRO A 590 5.60 5.73 -27.06
CA PRO A 590 5.36 7.15 -27.31
C PRO A 590 4.83 7.40 -28.72
N VAL A 591 3.80 8.24 -28.83
CA VAL A 591 3.12 8.58 -30.10
C VAL A 591 2.74 10.05 -30.11
N ALA A 592 2.48 10.59 -31.30
CA ALA A 592 2.04 11.97 -31.45
C ALA A 592 0.76 12.22 -30.65
N CYS A 593 0.70 13.36 -29.94
CA CYS A 593 -0.43 13.68 -29.07
C CYS A 593 -1.77 13.83 -29.79
N ASP A 594 -1.76 14.12 -31.08
CA ASP A 594 -2.94 14.24 -31.95
C ASP A 594 -3.24 12.95 -32.74
N ASN A 595 -2.60 11.83 -32.39
CA ASN A 595 -2.80 10.56 -33.08
C ASN A 595 -4.25 10.06 -32.90
N ALA A 596 -5.01 10.09 -33.99
CA ALA A 596 -6.42 9.69 -34.02
C ALA A 596 -6.65 8.17 -34.18
N GLU A 597 -5.60 7.39 -34.41
CA GLU A 597 -5.69 5.94 -34.67
C GLU A 597 -5.54 5.10 -33.40
N THR A 598 -5.13 5.71 -32.28
CA THR A 598 -4.88 5.01 -31.02
C THR A 598 -5.53 5.71 -29.83
N ARG A 599 -5.69 4.97 -28.74
CA ARG A 599 -6.03 5.52 -27.43
C ARG A 599 -4.77 6.16 -26.84
N VAL A 600 -4.63 7.47 -27.03
CA VAL A 600 -3.54 8.24 -26.43
C VAL A 600 -3.78 8.44 -24.93
N ILE A 601 -2.76 8.18 -24.12
CA ILE A 601 -2.69 8.52 -22.70
C ILE A 601 -1.57 9.53 -22.46
N GLU A 602 -1.63 10.21 -21.32
CA GLU A 602 -0.58 11.12 -20.86
C GLU A 602 0.23 10.45 -19.75
N ALA A 603 1.50 10.18 -20.04
CA ALA A 603 2.47 9.68 -19.08
C ALA A 603 3.22 10.87 -18.43
N VAL A 604 3.23 10.91 -17.10
CA VAL A 604 4.05 11.85 -16.35
C VAL A 604 5.47 11.29 -16.22
N VAL A 605 6.46 12.11 -16.56
CA VAL A 605 7.87 11.82 -16.42
C VAL A 605 8.52 12.87 -15.50
N ALA A 606 8.95 12.42 -14.32
CA ALA A 606 9.74 13.21 -13.40
C ALA A 606 11.22 13.27 -13.82
N GLY A 607 11.92 14.30 -13.34
CA GLY A 607 13.38 14.44 -13.45
C GLY A 607 13.99 14.84 -12.11
N ASN A 608 15.28 15.14 -12.10
CA ASN A 608 15.97 15.61 -10.88
C ASN A 608 15.45 17.00 -10.42
N LYS A 609 15.71 17.33 -9.15
CA LYS A 609 15.66 18.71 -8.67
C LYS A 609 17.01 19.38 -8.89
N ALA A 610 17.07 20.38 -9.77
CA ALA A 610 18.28 21.15 -10.03
C ALA A 610 18.32 22.42 -9.18
N SER A 611 19.49 23.03 -9.04
CA SER A 611 19.62 24.34 -8.38
C SER A 611 19.44 25.48 -9.39
N PHE A 612 19.10 26.67 -8.92
CA PHE A 612 19.49 27.90 -9.61
C PHE A 612 20.09 28.89 -8.63
N SER A 613 21.02 29.71 -9.10
CA SER A 613 21.65 30.77 -8.31
C SER A 613 22.22 31.86 -9.22
N VAL A 614 22.60 33.01 -8.66
CA VAL A 614 23.17 34.11 -9.46
C VAL A 614 24.47 33.70 -10.18
N ASP A 615 25.24 32.79 -9.60
CA ASP A 615 26.51 32.30 -10.16
C ASP A 615 26.43 30.87 -10.73
N GLY A 616 25.25 30.24 -10.72
CA GLY A 616 25.03 28.88 -11.21
C GLY A 616 25.57 27.78 -10.28
N SER A 617 25.99 28.13 -9.06
CA SER A 617 26.41 27.18 -8.03
C SER A 617 25.26 26.37 -7.44
N ASP A 618 25.59 25.22 -6.84
CA ASP A 618 24.66 24.38 -6.10
C ASP A 618 24.07 25.09 -4.89
N VAL A 619 22.78 24.92 -4.68
CA VAL A 619 22.07 25.36 -3.48
C VAL A 619 21.97 24.19 -2.52
N THR A 620 22.17 24.44 -1.22
CA THR A 620 21.98 23.40 -0.21
C THR A 620 20.53 22.95 -0.21
N MET A 621 20.31 21.66 -0.47
CA MET A 621 18.97 21.07 -0.53
C MET A 621 18.17 21.33 0.74
N ARG A 622 16.86 21.55 0.57
CA ARG A 622 15.92 21.56 1.69
C ARG A 622 16.04 20.23 2.44
N GLN A 623 16.04 20.31 3.77
CA GLN A 623 16.07 19.11 4.61
C GLN A 623 14.90 18.18 4.24
N LEU A 624 15.23 16.94 3.90
CA LEU A 624 14.26 15.86 3.75
C LEU A 624 13.83 15.41 5.14
N VAL A 625 12.53 15.48 5.38
CA VAL A 625 11.92 15.13 6.67
C VAL A 625 10.82 14.09 6.48
N ALA A 626 10.72 13.47 5.31
CA ALA A 626 9.79 12.39 4.99
C ALA A 626 10.41 11.50 3.91
N LEU A 627 9.85 10.30 3.72
CA LEU A 627 10.29 9.31 2.76
C LEU A 627 9.38 9.24 1.56
N GLU A 628 9.96 9.43 0.37
CA GLU A 628 9.20 9.26 -0.87
C GLU A 628 8.60 7.85 -0.94
N MET A 629 9.36 6.83 -0.52
CA MET A 629 8.87 5.45 -0.46
C MET A 629 7.71 5.26 0.52
N GLY A 630 7.67 6.00 1.63
CA GLY A 630 6.52 5.99 2.54
C GLY A 630 5.23 6.44 1.85
N CYS A 631 5.33 7.44 0.97
CA CYS A 631 4.19 7.87 0.17
C CYS A 631 3.86 6.90 -0.99
N VAL A 632 4.88 6.41 -1.69
CA VAL A 632 4.75 5.50 -2.85
C VAL A 632 4.12 4.17 -2.45
N ASN A 633 4.38 3.69 -1.23
CA ASN A 633 3.79 2.47 -0.70
C ASN A 633 2.25 2.45 -0.83
N CYS A 634 1.60 3.61 -0.63
CA CYS A 634 0.14 3.74 -0.72
C CYS A 634 -0.33 4.37 -2.04
N HIS A 635 0.39 5.37 -2.56
CA HIS A 635 -0.08 6.17 -3.69
C HIS A 635 0.44 5.72 -5.06
N ALA A 636 1.32 4.71 -5.11
CA ALA A 636 2.10 4.30 -6.27
C ALA A 636 3.13 5.36 -6.75
N GLU A 637 4.01 4.94 -7.65
CA GLU A 637 5.15 5.76 -8.08
C GLU A 637 4.72 6.97 -8.93
N GLN A 638 5.23 8.16 -8.58
CA GLN A 638 4.92 9.44 -9.24
C GLN A 638 3.41 9.70 -9.33
N ALA A 639 2.69 9.44 -8.23
CA ALA A 639 1.29 9.76 -8.09
C ALA A 639 1.00 11.24 -8.44
N ASP A 640 -0.01 11.46 -9.30
CA ASP A 640 -0.34 12.81 -9.77
C ASP A 640 -1.46 13.46 -8.94
N PHE A 641 -1.11 14.53 -8.23
CA PHE A 641 -2.04 15.31 -7.41
C PHE A 641 -2.67 16.50 -8.14
N SER A 642 -2.63 16.52 -9.48
CA SER A 642 -3.31 17.54 -10.30
C SER A 642 -4.82 17.59 -10.01
N SER A 643 -5.46 16.43 -9.83
CA SER A 643 -6.88 16.32 -9.48
C SER A 643 -7.23 16.97 -8.13
N SER A 644 -6.28 17.05 -7.19
CA SER A 644 -6.47 17.72 -5.90
C SER A 644 -6.62 19.24 -6.01
N HIS A 645 -6.32 19.82 -7.18
CA HIS A 645 -6.30 21.26 -7.42
C HIS A 645 -7.48 21.76 -8.28
N VAL A 646 -8.33 20.87 -8.79
CA VAL A 646 -9.43 21.25 -9.70
C VAL A 646 -10.54 22.07 -9.04
N GLY A 647 -10.67 21.99 -7.70
CA GLY A 647 -11.76 22.62 -6.95
C GLY A 647 -11.74 24.17 -6.92
N THR A 648 -10.68 24.83 -7.36
CA THR A 648 -10.62 26.30 -7.40
C THR A 648 -9.74 26.77 -8.55
N ARG A 649 -10.35 27.23 -9.66
CA ARG A 649 -9.64 27.76 -10.85
C ARG A 649 -8.57 26.79 -11.38
N GLY A 650 -8.77 25.49 -11.18
CA GLY A 650 -7.85 24.45 -11.64
C GLY A 650 -8.22 23.85 -12.99
N ASP A 651 -9.11 24.51 -13.73
CA ASP A 651 -9.44 24.16 -15.12
C ASP A 651 -8.43 24.79 -16.11
N GLU A 652 -8.48 24.36 -17.37
CA GLU A 652 -7.55 24.75 -18.44
C GLU A 652 -7.55 26.26 -18.76
N THR A 653 -8.53 27.03 -18.28
CA THR A 653 -8.55 28.50 -18.44
C THR A 653 -7.38 29.17 -17.72
N TYR A 654 -6.84 28.52 -16.69
CA TYR A 654 -5.77 29.04 -15.86
C TYR A 654 -4.55 28.10 -15.85
N PRO A 655 -3.74 28.09 -16.93
CA PRO A 655 -2.52 27.28 -16.98
C PRO A 655 -1.49 27.74 -15.93
N PRO A 656 -0.49 26.90 -15.59
CA PRO A 656 0.50 27.18 -14.54
C PRO A 656 1.30 28.48 -14.67
N ASN A 657 1.43 29.05 -15.87
CA ASN A 657 2.10 30.33 -16.11
C ASN A 657 1.14 31.54 -16.15
N SER A 658 -0.14 31.35 -15.84
CA SER A 658 -1.15 32.41 -15.86
C SER A 658 -1.35 33.06 -14.48
N ALA A 659 -2.04 34.20 -14.46
CA ALA A 659 -2.39 34.95 -13.25
C ALA A 659 -2.81 34.05 -12.07
N CYS A 660 -3.94 33.36 -12.19
CA CYS A 660 -4.47 32.54 -11.10
C CYS A 660 -3.88 31.12 -11.12
N GLY A 661 -3.57 30.61 -12.32
CA GLY A 661 -3.00 29.28 -12.49
C GLY A 661 -1.61 29.12 -11.89
N SER A 662 -0.86 30.22 -11.71
CA SER A 662 0.43 30.23 -11.00
C SER A 662 0.37 29.64 -9.58
N CYS A 663 -0.82 29.59 -8.96
CA CYS A 663 -1.06 28.86 -7.71
C CYS A 663 -2.10 27.74 -7.86
N HIS A 664 -3.09 27.91 -8.74
CA HIS A 664 -4.32 27.10 -8.75
C HIS A 664 -4.41 26.06 -9.86
N ALA A 665 -3.44 26.00 -10.77
CA ALA A 665 -3.52 25.08 -11.91
C ALA A 665 -3.69 23.61 -11.43
N GLY A 666 -4.77 22.98 -11.90
CA GLY A 666 -5.05 21.55 -11.75
C GLY A 666 -4.91 20.78 -13.06
N THR A 667 -4.58 21.47 -14.16
CA THR A 667 -4.40 20.91 -15.50
C THR A 667 -3.14 21.47 -16.18
N PRO A 668 -1.94 21.17 -15.66
CA PRO A 668 -1.67 20.32 -14.51
C PRO A 668 -1.28 21.11 -13.25
N ASN A 669 -1.34 20.47 -12.07
CA ASN A 669 -0.45 20.86 -10.99
C ASN A 669 0.98 20.50 -11.41
N THR A 670 1.96 21.35 -11.11
CA THR A 670 3.31 21.18 -11.66
C THR A 670 4.31 20.49 -10.73
N ALA A 671 3.93 20.07 -9.53
CA ALA A 671 4.77 19.23 -8.67
C ALA A 671 4.64 17.73 -9.03
N VAL A 672 5.67 16.95 -8.68
CA VAL A 672 5.70 15.50 -8.89
C VAL A 672 6.10 14.76 -7.61
N PHE A 673 7.36 14.89 -7.18
CA PHE A 673 7.81 14.27 -5.93
C PHE A 673 7.20 14.95 -4.71
N LEU A 674 6.94 14.14 -3.68
CA LEU A 674 6.14 14.54 -2.52
C LEU A 674 6.99 15.03 -1.35
N THR A 675 8.23 14.56 -1.25
CA THR A 675 9.07 14.77 -0.05
C THR A 675 10.25 15.73 -0.26
N ASP A 676 10.59 16.04 -1.52
CA ASP A 676 11.75 16.85 -1.87
C ASP A 676 11.56 18.38 -1.73
N GLY A 677 10.36 18.80 -1.30
CA GLY A 677 9.98 20.21 -1.17
C GLY A 677 9.22 20.78 -2.36
N SER A 678 9.00 20.02 -3.44
CA SER A 678 8.22 20.47 -4.61
C SER A 678 6.82 20.96 -4.20
N CYS A 679 6.11 20.21 -3.36
CA CYS A 679 4.81 20.61 -2.81
C CYS A 679 4.93 21.83 -1.87
N VAL A 680 6.00 21.89 -1.08
CA VAL A 680 6.25 22.93 -0.07
C VAL A 680 6.58 24.28 -0.71
N SER A 681 7.05 24.30 -1.96
CA SER A 681 7.23 25.56 -2.71
C SER A 681 5.95 26.42 -2.77
N CYS A 682 4.77 25.79 -2.63
CA CYS A 682 3.49 26.46 -2.40
C CYS A 682 2.97 26.22 -0.97
N HIS A 683 2.86 24.97 -0.54
CA HIS A 683 2.28 24.56 0.75
C HIS A 683 3.24 24.80 1.91
N ASN A 684 3.52 26.06 2.24
CA ASN A 684 4.49 26.45 3.26
C ASN A 684 3.85 27.30 4.38
N PRO A 685 4.60 27.58 5.46
CA PRO A 685 4.15 28.40 6.59
C PRO A 685 3.67 29.82 6.21
N HIS A 686 4.07 30.36 5.06
CA HIS A 686 3.78 31.74 4.64
C HIS A 686 2.68 31.85 3.56
N GLY A 687 1.78 30.86 3.45
CA GLY A 687 0.76 30.78 2.41
C GLY A 687 -0.29 31.90 2.43
N SER A 688 -0.02 33.07 1.85
CA SER A 688 -0.77 34.31 2.05
C SER A 688 -2.28 34.35 1.79
N ALA A 689 -2.80 33.66 0.76
CA ALA A 689 -4.23 33.71 0.42
C ALA A 689 -5.03 32.56 1.07
N HIS A 690 -4.34 31.45 1.35
CA HIS A 690 -4.89 30.27 2.00
C HIS A 690 -4.64 30.25 3.50
N SER A 691 -3.81 31.14 4.04
CA SER A 691 -3.70 31.43 5.47
C SER A 691 -5.03 31.90 6.04
N ASN A 692 -5.98 32.40 5.23
CA ASN A 692 -7.35 32.66 5.70
C ASN A 692 -8.15 31.40 6.05
N LYS A 693 -7.63 30.20 5.75
CA LYS A 693 -8.24 28.95 6.22
C LYS A 693 -7.79 28.71 7.66
N PRO A 694 -8.72 28.40 8.57
CA PRO A 694 -8.39 28.16 9.96
C PRO A 694 -7.49 26.92 10.09
N PHE A 695 -6.83 26.78 11.25
CA PHE A 695 -5.78 25.79 11.45
C PHE A 695 -6.25 24.37 11.21
N GLU A 696 -7.47 24.02 11.64
CA GLU A 696 -8.13 22.72 11.44
C GLU A 696 -8.40 22.34 9.96
N ARG A 697 -7.92 23.15 9.01
CA ARG A 697 -7.82 22.84 7.58
C ARG A 697 -6.70 23.67 6.93
N GLY A 698 -5.57 23.73 7.63
CA GLY A 698 -4.41 24.54 7.27
C GLY A 698 -3.85 24.24 5.89
N PHE A 699 -3.08 25.18 5.34
CA PHE A 699 -2.49 25.09 4.00
C PHE A 699 -1.02 24.63 3.97
N ASP A 700 -0.29 24.88 5.06
CA ASP A 700 1.07 24.40 5.29
C ASP A 700 1.14 22.87 5.16
N PHE A 701 2.12 22.36 4.41
CA PHE A 701 2.16 20.96 3.95
C PHE A 701 2.08 19.97 5.11
N LYS A 702 2.89 20.16 6.15
CA LYS A 702 2.89 19.26 7.32
C LYS A 702 1.54 19.23 8.04
N VAL A 703 0.89 20.40 8.18
CA VAL A 703 -0.44 20.51 8.79
C VAL A 703 -1.46 19.80 7.91
N MET A 704 -1.47 20.11 6.61
CA MET A 704 -2.41 19.53 5.66
C MET A 704 -2.31 18.01 5.57
N ILE A 705 -1.10 17.47 5.45
CA ILE A 705 -0.88 16.03 5.30
C ILE A 705 -1.22 15.29 6.60
N HIS A 706 -0.80 15.79 7.77
CA HIS A 706 -1.19 15.19 9.04
C HIS A 706 -2.70 15.21 9.22
N GLU A 707 -3.38 16.32 8.96
CA GLU A 707 -4.83 16.41 9.13
C GLU A 707 -5.63 15.48 8.21
N ILE A 708 -5.16 15.29 6.96
CA ILE A 708 -5.79 14.38 6.00
C ILE A 708 -5.73 12.94 6.51
N HIS A 709 -4.54 12.47 6.89
CA HIS A 709 -4.30 11.07 7.24
C HIS A 709 -4.69 10.75 8.69
N ALA A 710 -4.69 11.74 9.59
CA ALA A 710 -5.19 11.58 10.95
C ALA A 710 -6.69 11.76 11.10
N GLY A 711 -7.42 12.10 10.02
CA GLY A 711 -8.86 12.35 10.08
C GLY A 711 -9.24 13.59 10.89
N THR A 712 -8.31 14.49 11.18
CA THR A 712 -8.56 15.70 11.99
C THR A 712 -8.90 16.93 11.15
N ARG A 713 -8.85 16.83 9.82
CA ARG A 713 -9.20 17.91 8.90
C ARG A 713 -10.70 18.20 8.91
N SER A 714 -11.08 19.41 9.31
CA SER A 714 -12.47 19.86 9.39
C SER A 714 -13.24 19.86 8.07
N GLU A 715 -12.55 20.12 6.95
CA GLU A 715 -13.17 20.16 5.62
C GLU A 715 -12.11 19.83 4.56
N ARG A 716 -12.50 19.01 3.58
CA ARG A 716 -11.70 18.65 2.41
C ARG A 716 -12.30 19.32 1.18
N ARG A 717 -11.44 19.78 0.27
CA ARG A 717 -11.88 20.65 -0.83
C ARG A 717 -12.69 19.93 -1.91
N THR A 718 -12.48 18.63 -2.09
CA THR A 718 -12.96 17.88 -3.26
C THR A 718 -13.84 16.68 -2.90
N THR A 719 -14.06 16.42 -1.62
CA THR A 719 -14.87 15.30 -1.13
C THR A 719 -15.35 15.60 0.29
N ASP A 720 -16.52 15.07 0.64
CA ASP A 720 -17.02 15.08 2.02
C ASP A 720 -16.67 13.78 2.77
N LEU A 721 -16.11 12.77 2.08
CA LEU A 721 -15.70 11.52 2.69
C LEU A 721 -14.48 11.71 3.60
N GLU A 722 -14.47 11.03 4.75
CA GLU A 722 -13.28 10.85 5.58
C GLU A 722 -12.26 9.93 4.89
N ILE A 723 -10.98 10.02 5.28
CA ILE A 723 -9.93 9.18 4.67
C ILE A 723 -9.95 7.93 5.52
N THR A 724 -10.15 6.80 4.88
CA THR A 724 -10.05 5.47 5.48
C THR A 724 -8.57 5.10 5.52
N TYR A 725 -7.79 5.77 6.37
CA TYR A 725 -6.35 5.56 6.47
C TYR A 725 -6.10 4.15 7.03
N PRO A 726 -5.38 3.27 6.29
CA PRO A 726 -5.27 1.85 6.63
C PRO A 726 -4.30 1.51 7.77
N ASP A 727 -3.65 2.51 8.35
CA ASP A 727 -2.76 2.38 9.51
C ASP A 727 -3.18 3.40 10.60
N THR A 728 -2.44 3.50 11.69
CA THR A 728 -2.61 4.56 12.67
C THR A 728 -1.81 5.79 12.29
N PRO A 729 -2.39 7.00 12.38
CA PRO A 729 -1.63 8.24 12.17
C PRO A 729 -0.53 8.45 13.22
N ALA A 730 -0.51 7.66 14.30
CA ALA A 730 0.57 7.63 15.26
C ALA A 730 1.82 6.88 14.75
N ASN A 731 1.68 6.01 13.74
CA ASN A 731 2.82 5.34 13.11
C ASN A 731 3.59 6.33 12.24
N CYS A 732 4.48 7.09 12.89
CA CYS A 732 5.29 8.10 12.22
C CYS A 732 6.14 7.47 11.10
N TYR A 733 6.51 6.19 11.24
CA TYR A 733 7.37 5.49 10.29
C TYR A 733 6.67 5.07 8.99
N ALA A 734 5.35 5.25 8.89
CA ALA A 734 4.65 5.16 7.62
C ALA A 734 5.13 6.24 6.62
N CYS A 735 5.56 7.41 7.11
CA CYS A 735 5.97 8.55 6.28
C CYS A 735 7.39 9.06 6.58
N HIS A 736 7.96 8.74 7.74
CA HIS A 736 9.24 9.26 8.21
C HIS A 736 10.26 8.14 8.42
N GLU A 737 11.53 8.39 8.14
CA GLU A 737 12.62 7.48 8.56
C GLU A 737 13.05 7.78 9.98
N VAL A 738 13.59 6.76 10.65
CA VAL A 738 14.27 6.92 11.93
C VAL A 738 15.36 8.00 11.79
N GLY A 739 15.26 9.04 12.62
CA GLY A 739 16.21 10.16 12.64
C GLY A 739 15.85 11.36 11.76
N GLN A 740 14.81 11.29 10.92
CA GLN A 740 14.38 12.44 10.11
C GLN A 740 13.70 13.55 10.93
N LEU A 741 13.08 13.20 12.06
CA LEU A 741 12.30 14.11 12.90
C LEU A 741 13.18 14.83 13.94
N ASP A 742 13.98 15.78 13.47
CA ASP A 742 14.71 16.69 14.37
C ASP A 742 13.87 17.92 14.76
N LEU A 743 13.35 17.88 15.98
CA LEU A 743 12.57 18.99 16.56
C LEU A 743 13.41 20.26 16.75
N GLY A 744 14.73 20.15 16.91
CA GLY A 744 15.61 21.32 17.01
C GLY A 744 15.67 22.10 15.69
N SER A 745 15.89 21.40 14.58
CA SER A 745 15.83 21.97 13.23
C SER A 745 14.44 22.47 12.86
N THR A 746 13.38 21.82 13.37
CA THR A 746 12.00 22.25 13.17
C THR A 746 11.72 23.57 13.87
N ALA A 747 12.13 23.74 15.13
CA ALA A 747 11.99 25.00 15.86
C ALA A 747 12.77 26.16 15.19
N ALA A 748 13.80 25.88 14.40
CA ALA A 748 14.52 26.91 13.64
C ALA A 748 13.74 27.43 12.40
N LYS A 749 12.61 26.81 12.04
CA LYS A 749 11.78 27.20 10.88
C LYS A 749 10.90 28.42 11.19
N PRO A 750 10.40 29.12 10.16
CA PRO A 750 9.41 30.18 10.34
C PRO A 750 8.06 29.64 10.86
N PRO A 751 7.28 30.45 11.59
CA PRO A 751 5.98 30.04 12.11
C PRO A 751 4.95 29.90 10.99
N THR A 752 3.98 29.02 11.19
CA THR A 752 2.83 28.83 10.30
C THR A 752 1.83 29.98 10.50
N LEU A 753 1.59 30.74 9.43
CA LEU A 753 0.73 31.92 9.44
C LEU A 753 -0.69 31.60 8.98
N ILE A 754 -1.67 31.98 9.79
CA ILE A 754 -3.10 31.79 9.52
C ILE A 754 -3.85 33.10 9.83
N GLY A 755 -4.34 33.76 8.78
CA GLY A 755 -4.98 35.07 8.90
C GLY A 755 -4.04 36.09 9.54
N GLU A 756 -4.41 36.57 10.73
CA GLU A 756 -3.62 37.50 11.54
C GLU A 756 -2.97 36.84 12.77
N VAL A 757 -2.94 35.51 12.81
CA VAL A 757 -2.32 34.74 13.89
C VAL A 757 -1.21 33.82 13.37
N GLU A 758 -0.37 33.36 14.28
CA GLU A 758 0.71 32.43 13.97
C GLU A 758 0.79 31.26 14.95
N TYR A 759 1.39 30.17 14.47
CA TYR A 759 1.71 28.96 15.21
C TYR A 759 3.19 28.67 15.06
N SER A 760 3.90 28.44 16.15
CA SER A 760 5.32 28.07 16.07
C SER A 760 5.49 26.71 15.36
N PRO A 761 6.65 26.43 14.73
CA PRO A 761 6.78 25.30 13.80
C PRO A 761 6.50 23.92 14.38
N THR A 762 7.02 23.60 15.57
CA THR A 762 6.74 22.31 16.23
C THR A 762 5.30 22.26 16.72
N VAL A 763 4.76 23.35 17.28
CA VAL A 763 3.33 23.44 17.62
C VAL A 763 2.46 23.16 16.40
N ALA A 764 2.73 23.76 15.24
CA ALA A 764 1.96 23.50 14.02
C ALA A 764 2.03 22.03 13.60
N ALA A 765 3.19 21.39 13.71
CA ALA A 765 3.33 19.97 13.40
C ALA A 765 2.50 19.07 14.33
N CYS A 766 2.56 19.30 15.65
CA CYS A 766 1.90 18.47 16.66
C CYS A 766 0.39 18.76 16.77
N ALA A 767 0.01 20.04 16.70
CA ALA A 767 -1.37 20.48 16.86
C ALA A 767 -2.28 20.00 15.73
N ALA A 768 -1.72 19.74 14.54
CA ALA A 768 -2.45 19.19 13.40
C ALA A 768 -3.22 17.90 13.76
N CYS A 769 -2.71 17.10 14.70
CA CYS A 769 -3.43 15.93 15.24
C CYS A 769 -3.96 16.18 16.65
N HIS A 770 -3.17 16.81 17.54
CA HIS A 770 -3.48 16.83 18.98
C HIS A 770 -4.35 18.01 19.45
N ALA A 771 -4.45 19.07 18.66
CA ALA A 771 -5.12 20.31 19.06
C ALA A 771 -5.43 21.20 17.85
N THR A 772 -6.26 20.73 16.92
CA THR A 772 -6.63 21.52 15.73
C THR A 772 -7.39 22.79 16.10
N THR A 773 -8.03 22.83 17.28
CA THR A 773 -8.57 24.04 17.90
C THR A 773 -8.29 24.04 19.41
N GLU A 774 -8.20 25.23 20.04
CA GLU A 774 -8.03 25.35 21.50
C GLU A 774 -9.24 24.77 22.26
N ALA A 775 -10.44 24.84 21.69
CA ALA A 775 -11.64 24.25 22.28
C ALA A 775 -11.58 22.71 22.31
N ALA A 776 -10.97 22.08 21.31
CA ALA A 776 -10.81 20.63 21.24
C ALA A 776 -9.83 20.10 22.31
N ASN A 777 -8.74 20.84 22.58
CA ASN A 777 -7.75 20.41 23.58
C ASN A 777 -7.06 21.59 24.30
N PRO A 778 -7.73 22.24 25.26
CA PRO A 778 -7.18 23.42 25.93
C PRO A 778 -5.95 23.11 26.78
N SER A 779 -5.82 21.87 27.26
CA SER A 779 -4.65 21.43 28.04
C SER A 779 -3.40 21.32 27.17
N ALA A 780 -3.51 20.78 25.96
CA ALA A 780 -2.39 20.73 25.02
C ALA A 780 -1.95 22.14 24.62
N VAL A 781 -2.90 23.03 24.33
CA VAL A 781 -2.59 24.43 23.99
C VAL A 781 -1.91 25.16 25.15
N SER A 782 -2.39 24.97 26.39
CA SER A 782 -1.71 25.51 27.58
C SER A 782 -0.29 24.95 27.73
N HIS A 783 -0.07 23.66 27.41
CA HIS A 783 1.24 23.04 27.44
C HIS A 783 2.18 23.61 26.37
N PHE A 784 1.70 23.83 25.14
CA PHE A 784 2.48 24.46 24.07
C PHE A 784 3.00 25.83 24.50
N ARG A 785 2.09 26.70 24.97
CA ARG A 785 2.42 28.06 25.44
C ARG A 785 3.41 28.04 26.62
N ALA A 786 3.28 27.08 27.54
CA ALA A 786 4.17 26.96 28.69
C ALA A 786 5.62 26.55 28.32
N ASN A 787 5.83 25.96 27.14
CA ASN A 787 7.13 25.44 26.68
C ASN A 787 7.71 26.23 25.50
N GLY A 788 7.37 27.53 25.41
CA GLY A 788 7.89 28.45 24.40
C GLY A 788 7.24 28.31 23.02
N GLY A 789 6.22 27.48 22.87
CA GLY A 789 5.41 27.39 21.66
C GLY A 789 4.40 28.53 21.55
N VAL A 790 4.09 28.93 20.33
CA VAL A 790 3.07 29.93 20.01
C VAL A 790 1.89 29.21 19.35
N TYR A 791 0.67 29.47 19.85
CA TYR A 791 -0.58 28.90 19.35
C TYR A 791 -1.62 30.00 19.28
N GLU A 792 -2.09 30.32 18.07
CA GLU A 792 -2.92 31.50 17.78
C GLU A 792 -2.31 32.79 18.34
N GLY A 793 -0.97 32.91 18.25
CA GLY A 793 -0.25 34.07 18.74
C GLY A 793 -0.36 35.28 17.81
N THR A 794 0.08 36.42 18.31
CA THR A 794 0.16 37.63 17.48
C THR A 794 1.29 37.52 16.46
N MET A 795 1.11 38.04 15.25
CA MET A 795 2.14 38.03 14.21
C MET A 795 3.49 38.58 14.71
N GLY A 796 4.56 37.79 14.55
CA GLY A 796 5.92 38.13 14.99
C GLY A 796 6.21 37.89 16.47
N GLU A 797 5.31 37.21 17.20
CA GLU A 797 5.53 36.76 18.58
C GLU A 797 6.62 35.69 18.65
N TYR A 798 6.66 34.78 17.68
CA TYR A 798 7.66 33.75 17.49
C TYR A 798 8.89 34.31 16.78
N ALA A 799 10.05 34.20 17.44
CA ALA A 799 11.34 34.57 16.86
C ALA A 799 12.19 33.31 16.62
N ALA A 800 12.37 32.94 15.36
CA ALA A 800 13.26 31.84 14.98
C ALA A 800 14.67 32.07 15.56
N GLY A 801 15.17 31.11 16.35
CA GLY A 801 16.49 31.17 16.99
C GLY A 801 16.58 31.96 18.30
N GLY A 802 15.51 32.62 18.78
CA GLY A 802 15.49 33.34 20.06
C GLY A 802 14.25 33.00 20.88
N ASN A 803 14.42 32.28 22.01
CA ASN A 803 13.34 31.58 22.73
C ASN A 803 12.64 30.50 21.87
N ALA A 804 13.43 29.73 21.13
CA ALA A 804 12.94 28.58 20.38
C ALA A 804 12.15 27.62 21.29
N GLU A 805 11.17 26.94 20.70
CA GLU A 805 10.42 25.86 21.32
C GLU A 805 11.36 24.91 22.08
N THR A 806 11.06 24.64 23.36
CA THR A 806 11.87 23.70 24.16
C THR A 806 11.40 22.25 23.97
N CYS A 807 10.56 21.97 22.98
CA CYS A 807 9.96 20.65 22.73
C CYS A 807 11.02 19.55 22.60
N ALA A 808 12.13 19.83 21.90
CA ALA A 808 13.21 18.87 21.66
C ALA A 808 13.87 18.32 22.94
N THR A 809 13.76 19.02 24.08
CA THR A 809 14.33 18.52 25.34
C THR A 809 13.59 17.29 25.85
N CYS A 810 12.31 17.16 25.53
CA CYS A 810 11.42 16.12 26.04
C CYS A 810 10.86 15.19 24.95
N HIS A 811 10.61 15.72 23.75
CA HIS A 811 9.87 15.04 22.68
C HIS A 811 10.73 14.57 21.50
N SER A 812 12.03 14.86 21.47
CA SER A 812 12.92 14.22 20.49
C SER A 812 13.04 12.72 20.76
N ALA A 813 13.39 11.95 19.71
CA ALA A 813 13.63 10.51 19.84
C ALA A 813 14.60 10.15 20.98
N GLY A 814 14.35 9.03 21.65
CA GLY A 814 15.15 8.51 22.76
C GLY A 814 14.99 9.27 24.09
N ARG A 815 14.10 10.27 24.17
CA ARG A 815 13.70 10.91 25.42
C ARG A 815 12.59 10.10 26.10
N SER A 816 12.43 10.25 27.41
CA SER A 816 11.38 9.57 28.18
C SER A 816 9.95 9.90 27.75
N SER A 817 9.78 11.02 27.03
CA SER A 817 8.52 11.43 26.40
C SER A 817 8.74 11.76 24.92
N GLY A 818 9.77 11.13 24.32
CA GLY A 818 10.07 11.24 22.90
C GLY A 818 8.88 10.85 22.04
N TYR A 819 8.76 11.41 20.84
CA TYR A 819 7.68 11.05 19.92
C TYR A 819 7.67 9.54 19.62
N ASP A 820 8.83 8.91 19.59
CA ASP A 820 9.02 7.48 19.41
C ASP A 820 8.42 6.69 20.58
N ALA A 821 8.70 7.11 21.82
CA ALA A 821 8.13 6.50 23.01
C ALA A 821 6.62 6.73 23.13
N ALA A 822 6.16 7.96 22.87
CA ALA A 822 4.77 8.36 23.05
C ALA A 822 3.82 7.75 22.01
N HIS A 823 4.32 7.43 20.82
CA HIS A 823 3.54 6.81 19.75
C HIS A 823 3.79 5.31 19.60
N GLY A 824 4.49 4.66 20.53
CA GLY A 824 4.70 3.21 20.52
C GLY A 824 5.67 2.72 19.43
N LEU A 825 6.64 3.54 19.04
CA LEU A 825 7.58 3.29 17.95
C LEU A 825 8.99 2.87 18.43
N MET A 826 9.15 2.62 19.73
CA MET A 826 10.41 2.11 20.25
C MET A 826 10.53 0.62 19.92
N GLU A 827 11.58 0.25 19.21
CA GLU A 827 11.98 -1.14 18.98
C GLU A 827 12.36 -1.89 20.27
#